data_AF-D3SVT0-F1
#
_entry.id   AF-D3SVT0-F1
#
_cell.length_a   1.000
_cell.length_b   1.000
_cell.length_c   1.000
_cell.angle_alpha   90.00
_cell.angle_beta   90.00
_cell.angle_gamma   90.00
#
_symmetry.space_group_name_H-M   'P 1'
#
loop_
_entity.id
_entity.type
_entity.pdbx_description
1 polymer ?
#
loop_
_entity_poly.entity_id
_entity_poly.type
_entity_poly.pdbx_seq_one_letter_code
_entity_poly.pdbx_strand_id
1 'polypeptide(L)'
;MMDRYGVGVFFFYIAILLPISVLVSYNLYPNAITNIAEPAEPTFYPESLLLMINLVGFSFIILVFVIQNATQSFSSNLSEEVLNDNYLRFIVILFLVFTTFNITSIYFGLSGLATLISYSSAIASLMLLLSLTLIVAHYLDVSNILSKRKDRNIEKIDRERLFKPPEIEKEDEHQELINETSFYRNIGLEAVENNEYDVADTCIDCLEDYGTNYLDIVETPVEKEFVRHLNDQYYFFIHDLGDEYSHQKNLETLVDSLGHLSRETYKNTKDSRQTLLWLNSLKEVFEITEDGLDRTDAYGTSIREINRTILLYLNDDDPHGFGTYGALTTPLEEIVSTSVEKSGNSAAIQISLAQFEWQLITIINNISTENRLYSDQVIENVLNAMVNIHSLSKDSDVVANDLVLASYFRLNSLMANIRYYGIYGLDPNHAALISSITSEPPAEAKIAQKDKPEFSNPRTERELLTIMMVLGSLVREVTNQFSDTNYYDFYSGYPELLFICSYDLDGMVNDDVGIINVEKQLTEYFCDSLREEIGINNGSRPRATIIDQLSNYLVILYYTHLEDDDRLFYNLIYFAKLYSEIREEYSQEEAKWLYRHLKLFGALIHNRPQLNKSRTLLNQLLAHDFYEPNHTHSQIMTSALSNKGYPDLDGMTGYPLSANQVWSQEQQMINQKFKMYLQNRCDRYHKYLKREQKWI
;
A
#
# COMPACT_ATOMS: atom_id res chain seq x y z
N MET A 1 -1.98 7.97 -31.98
CA MET A 1 -1.35 7.08 -32.97
C MET A 1 -2.42 6.04 -33.30
N MET A 2 -2.81 5.83 -34.56
CA MET A 2 -3.81 4.78 -34.88
C MET A 2 -3.14 3.41 -34.79
N ASP A 3 -3.74 2.48 -34.05
CA ASP A 3 -3.33 1.07 -34.01
C ASP A 3 -3.45 0.41 -35.40
N ARG A 4 -2.64 -0.63 -35.68
CA ARG A 4 -2.56 -1.38 -36.94
C ARG A 4 -3.93 -1.83 -37.43
N TYR A 5 -4.82 -2.25 -36.52
CA TYR A 5 -6.20 -2.61 -36.86
C TYR A 5 -6.98 -1.41 -37.43
N GLY A 6 -6.91 -0.25 -36.76
CA GLY A 6 -7.56 0.99 -37.21
C GLY A 6 -7.06 1.49 -38.56
N VAL A 7 -5.75 1.36 -38.83
CA VAL A 7 -5.18 1.66 -40.16
C VAL A 7 -5.66 0.66 -41.21
N GLY A 8 -5.77 -0.62 -40.85
CA GLY A 8 -6.37 -1.65 -41.70
C GLY A 8 -7.81 -1.29 -42.09
N VAL A 9 -8.66 -0.99 -41.10
CA VAL A 9 -10.05 -0.56 -41.31
C VAL A 9 -10.14 0.70 -42.20
N PHE A 10 -9.22 1.65 -42.07
CA PHE A 10 -9.15 2.81 -42.95
C PHE A 10 -8.93 2.43 -44.42
N PHE A 11 -7.97 1.52 -44.71
CA PHE A 11 -7.74 1.02 -46.07
C PHE A 11 -8.92 0.21 -46.61
N PHE A 12 -9.63 -0.54 -45.76
CA PHE A 12 -10.87 -1.22 -46.12
C PHE A 12 -11.94 -0.24 -46.64
N TYR A 13 -12.16 0.87 -45.93
CA TYR A 13 -13.13 1.89 -46.38
C TYR A 13 -12.72 2.57 -47.68
N ILE A 14 -11.42 2.88 -47.85
CA ILE A 14 -10.91 3.42 -49.13
C ILE A 14 -11.20 2.44 -50.28
N ALA A 15 -10.96 1.15 -50.06
CA ALA A 15 -11.17 0.13 -51.09
C ALA A 15 -12.65 0.04 -51.54
N ILE A 16 -13.61 0.23 -50.62
CA ILE A 16 -15.03 0.23 -50.96
C ILE A 16 -15.43 1.52 -51.69
N LEU A 17 -14.91 2.67 -51.24
CA LEU A 17 -15.26 3.97 -51.82
C LEU A 17 -14.72 4.16 -53.24
N LEU A 18 -13.63 3.48 -53.59
CA LEU A 18 -12.94 3.70 -54.87
C LEU A 18 -13.78 3.28 -56.10
N PRO A 19 -14.35 2.06 -56.19
CA PRO A 19 -15.25 1.70 -57.29
C PRO A 19 -16.56 2.48 -57.28
N ILE A 20 -17.08 2.79 -56.08
CA ILE A 20 -18.30 3.61 -55.93
C ILE A 20 -18.05 5.03 -56.50
N SER A 21 -16.89 5.62 -56.22
CA SER A 21 -16.52 6.94 -56.72
C SER A 21 -16.43 6.99 -58.24
N VAL A 22 -15.95 5.92 -58.89
CA VAL A 22 -15.93 5.79 -60.35
C VAL A 22 -17.35 5.71 -60.90
N LEU A 23 -18.23 4.94 -60.25
CA LEU A 23 -19.63 4.81 -60.65
C LEU A 23 -20.40 6.13 -60.51
N VAL A 24 -20.18 6.86 -59.40
CA VAL A 24 -20.77 8.19 -59.16
C VAL A 24 -20.23 9.20 -60.15
N SER A 25 -18.91 9.21 -60.39
CA SER A 25 -18.28 10.14 -61.34
C SER A 25 -18.74 9.90 -62.78
N TYR A 26 -18.99 8.65 -63.15
CA TYR A 26 -19.54 8.31 -64.46
C TYR A 26 -20.97 8.83 -64.63
N ASN A 27 -21.80 8.74 -63.59
CA ASN A 27 -23.16 9.28 -63.62
C ASN A 27 -23.19 10.82 -63.69
N LEU A 28 -22.22 11.49 -63.05
CA LEU A 28 -22.14 12.95 -63.03
C LEU A 28 -21.46 13.54 -64.29
N TYR A 29 -20.49 12.83 -64.86
CA TYR A 29 -19.66 13.31 -65.98
C TYR A 29 -19.40 12.23 -67.04
N PRO A 30 -20.45 11.68 -67.69
CA PRO A 30 -20.31 10.50 -68.56
C PRO A 30 -19.31 10.73 -69.71
N ASN A 31 -19.41 11.86 -70.41
CA ASN A 31 -18.58 12.17 -71.58
C ASN A 31 -17.09 12.33 -71.26
N ALA A 32 -16.74 12.80 -70.06
CA ALA A 32 -15.33 12.96 -69.65
C ALA A 32 -14.69 11.61 -69.32
N ILE A 33 -15.47 10.70 -68.73
CA ILE A 33 -15.00 9.37 -68.33
C ILE A 33 -14.92 8.41 -69.52
N THR A 34 -15.84 8.49 -70.48
CA THR A 34 -15.79 7.64 -71.69
C THR A 34 -14.52 7.89 -72.51
N ASN A 35 -14.03 9.13 -72.56
CA ASN A 35 -12.80 9.49 -73.26
C ASN A 35 -11.51 8.96 -72.59
N ILE A 36 -11.57 8.61 -71.30
CA ILE A 36 -10.46 8.01 -70.54
C ILE A 36 -10.51 6.46 -70.68
N ALA A 37 -11.68 5.90 -71.02
CA ALA A 37 -11.91 4.46 -71.12
C ALA A 37 -11.46 3.83 -72.44
N GLU A 38 -10.98 4.62 -73.42
CA GLU A 38 -10.42 4.08 -74.66
C GLU A 38 -8.99 3.54 -74.41
N PRO A 39 -8.72 2.25 -74.66
CA PRO A 39 -7.49 1.62 -74.20
C PRO A 39 -6.27 2.15 -74.96
N ALA A 40 -5.34 2.76 -74.23
CA ALA A 40 -3.96 2.90 -74.65
C ALA A 40 -3.29 1.50 -74.60
N GLU A 41 -3.11 0.91 -75.77
CA GLU A 41 -2.46 -0.38 -76.07
C GLU A 41 -3.14 -1.68 -75.54
N PRO A 42 -3.45 -2.64 -76.43
CA PRO A 42 -4.23 -3.85 -76.09
C PRO A 42 -3.47 -4.93 -75.28
N THR A 43 -2.16 -4.78 -75.05
CA THR A 43 -1.32 -5.81 -74.40
C THR A 43 -0.97 -5.50 -72.94
N PHE A 44 -0.85 -4.22 -72.56
CA PHE A 44 -0.44 -3.85 -71.19
C PHE A 44 -1.53 -4.13 -70.14
N TYR A 45 -2.80 -4.00 -70.53
CA TYR A 45 -3.93 -4.15 -69.60
C TYR A 45 -4.14 -5.59 -69.11
N PRO A 46 -4.22 -6.63 -69.97
CA PRO A 46 -4.40 -8.00 -69.50
C PRO A 46 -3.22 -8.51 -68.66
N GLU A 47 -1.99 -8.14 -69.02
CA GLU A 47 -0.77 -8.60 -68.33
C GLU A 47 -0.61 -7.98 -66.93
N SER A 48 -0.90 -6.69 -66.77
CA SER A 48 -0.87 -6.01 -65.47
C SER A 48 -1.96 -6.51 -64.52
N LEU A 49 -3.13 -6.83 -65.05
CA LEU A 49 -4.26 -7.34 -64.26
C LEU A 49 -4.06 -8.82 -63.86
N LEU A 50 -3.44 -9.62 -64.72
CA LEU A 50 -3.03 -11.00 -64.41
C LEU A 50 -1.93 -11.05 -63.34
N LEU A 51 -0.94 -10.15 -63.40
CA LEU A 51 0.09 -10.02 -62.37
C LEU A 51 -0.52 -9.67 -61.01
N MET A 52 -1.49 -8.74 -60.99
CA MET A 52 -2.22 -8.36 -59.77
C MET A 52 -3.01 -9.53 -59.19
N ILE A 53 -3.73 -10.30 -60.01
CA ILE A 53 -4.47 -11.48 -59.54
C ILE A 53 -3.52 -12.51 -58.90
N ASN A 54 -2.37 -12.78 -59.54
CA ASN A 54 -1.40 -13.76 -59.03
C ASN A 54 -0.70 -13.29 -57.74
N LEU A 55 -0.27 -12.02 -57.68
CA LEU A 55 0.40 -11.46 -56.51
C LEU A 55 -0.54 -11.44 -55.31
N VAL A 56 -1.79 -11.03 -55.53
CA VAL A 56 -2.76 -10.96 -54.43
C VAL A 56 -3.21 -12.36 -53.99
N GLY A 57 -3.40 -13.30 -54.93
CA GLY A 57 -3.71 -14.69 -54.59
C GLY A 57 -2.62 -15.38 -53.78
N PHE A 58 -1.35 -15.13 -54.10
CA PHE A 58 -0.20 -15.66 -53.35
C PHE A 58 -0.11 -15.05 -51.94
N SER A 59 -0.24 -13.73 -51.82
CA SER A 59 -0.21 -13.06 -50.51
C SER A 59 -1.36 -13.47 -49.61
N PHE A 60 -2.55 -13.70 -50.15
CA PHE A 60 -3.71 -14.20 -49.40
C PHE A 60 -3.44 -15.58 -48.76
N ILE A 61 -2.86 -16.52 -49.54
CA ILE A 61 -2.53 -17.86 -49.04
C ILE A 61 -1.48 -17.80 -47.93
N ILE A 62 -0.44 -16.97 -48.08
CA ILE A 62 0.59 -16.79 -47.05
C ILE A 62 -0.03 -16.23 -45.76
N LEU A 63 -0.90 -15.22 -45.86
CA LEU A 63 -1.51 -14.59 -44.69
C LEU A 63 -2.40 -15.56 -43.91
N VAL A 64 -3.20 -16.38 -44.60
CA VAL A 64 -4.01 -17.43 -43.96
C VAL A 64 -3.13 -18.48 -43.28
N PHE A 65 -2.05 -18.92 -43.95
CA PHE A 65 -1.11 -19.90 -43.40
C PHE A 65 -0.37 -19.36 -42.17
N VAL A 66 -0.01 -18.08 -42.19
CA VAL A 66 0.65 -17.39 -41.07
C VAL A 66 -0.29 -17.29 -39.86
N ILE A 67 -1.57 -16.92 -40.05
CA ILE A 67 -2.56 -16.94 -38.97
C ILE A 67 -2.74 -18.35 -38.42
N GLN A 68 -2.94 -19.34 -39.31
CA GLN A 68 -3.17 -20.71 -38.88
C GLN A 68 -1.99 -21.26 -38.09
N ASN A 69 -0.75 -21.02 -38.52
CA ASN A 69 0.42 -21.48 -37.76
C ASN A 69 0.64 -20.73 -36.45
N ALA A 70 0.43 -19.41 -36.42
CA ALA A 70 0.59 -18.62 -35.20
C ALA A 70 -0.50 -18.89 -34.16
N THR A 71 -1.71 -19.29 -34.58
CA THR A 71 -2.81 -19.60 -33.66
C THR A 71 -2.87 -21.08 -33.28
N GLN A 72 -2.52 -22.00 -34.19
CA GLN A 72 -2.47 -23.44 -33.90
C GLN A 72 -1.35 -23.82 -32.94
N SER A 73 -0.30 -23.01 -32.81
CA SER A 73 0.74 -23.25 -31.81
C SER A 73 0.23 -23.15 -30.38
N PHE A 74 -0.88 -22.44 -30.12
CA PHE A 74 -1.48 -22.27 -28.79
C PHE A 74 -2.83 -22.98 -28.64
N SER A 75 -3.73 -22.81 -29.61
CA SER A 75 -5.03 -23.51 -29.59
C SER A 75 -5.78 -23.40 -30.91
N SER A 76 -6.42 -24.48 -31.36
CA SER A 76 -7.33 -24.45 -32.50
C SER A 76 -8.47 -23.43 -32.32
N ASN A 77 -8.89 -23.17 -31.08
CA ASN A 77 -10.02 -22.29 -30.77
C ASN A 77 -9.69 -20.80 -30.92
N LEU A 78 -8.41 -20.42 -30.92
CA LEU A 78 -7.97 -19.04 -31.21
C LEU A 78 -8.14 -18.71 -32.69
N SER A 79 -7.95 -19.69 -33.58
CA SER A 79 -8.11 -19.51 -35.02
C SER A 79 -9.56 -19.20 -35.42
N GLU A 80 -10.54 -19.74 -34.67
CA GLU A 80 -11.96 -19.45 -34.87
C GLU A 80 -12.29 -17.99 -34.55
N GLU A 81 -11.64 -17.40 -33.54
CA GLU A 81 -11.87 -16.02 -33.14
C GLU A 81 -11.44 -15.01 -34.22
N VAL A 82 -10.32 -15.29 -34.88
CA VAL A 82 -9.83 -14.48 -36.01
C VAL A 82 -10.79 -14.58 -37.20
N LEU A 83 -11.32 -15.78 -37.47
CA LEU A 83 -12.28 -16.00 -38.56
C LEU A 83 -13.66 -15.38 -38.30
N ASN A 84 -14.01 -15.16 -37.03
CA ASN A 84 -15.23 -14.47 -36.63
C ASN A 84 -15.13 -12.94 -36.70
N ASP A 85 -13.98 -12.37 -37.06
CA ASP A 85 -13.88 -10.93 -37.34
C ASP A 85 -14.73 -10.55 -38.57
N ASN A 86 -15.65 -9.60 -38.40
CA ASN A 86 -16.53 -9.15 -39.46
C ASN A 86 -15.76 -8.48 -40.60
N TYR A 87 -14.77 -7.63 -40.30
CA TYR A 87 -13.96 -6.95 -41.31
C TYR A 87 -13.13 -7.96 -42.09
N LEU A 88 -12.50 -8.94 -41.43
CA LEU A 88 -11.74 -9.99 -42.12
C LEU A 88 -12.63 -10.80 -43.07
N ARG A 89 -13.84 -11.19 -42.62
CA ARG A 89 -14.84 -11.86 -43.47
C ARG A 89 -15.27 -10.99 -44.67
N PHE A 90 -15.57 -9.71 -44.43
CA PHE A 90 -15.95 -8.79 -45.51
C PHE A 90 -14.82 -8.52 -46.50
N ILE A 91 -13.57 -8.39 -46.02
CA ILE A 91 -12.40 -8.25 -46.86
C ILE A 91 -12.27 -9.47 -47.78
N VAL A 92 -12.39 -10.69 -47.26
CA VAL A 92 -12.32 -11.92 -48.06
C VAL A 92 -13.44 -11.97 -49.10
N ILE A 93 -14.69 -11.69 -48.71
CA ILE A 93 -15.85 -11.70 -49.63
C ILE A 93 -15.68 -10.66 -50.73
N LEU A 94 -15.38 -9.40 -50.38
CA LEU A 94 -15.19 -8.32 -51.35
C LEU A 94 -13.98 -8.60 -52.26
N PHE A 95 -12.92 -9.16 -51.69
CA PHE A 95 -11.75 -9.56 -52.45
C PHE A 95 -12.09 -10.61 -53.51
N LEU A 96 -12.88 -11.64 -53.16
CA LEU A 96 -13.37 -12.65 -54.11
C LEU A 96 -14.29 -12.04 -55.19
N VAL A 97 -15.16 -11.11 -54.81
CA VAL A 97 -16.07 -10.42 -55.75
C VAL A 97 -15.28 -9.59 -56.77
N PHE A 98 -14.34 -8.76 -56.30
CA PHE A 98 -13.51 -7.93 -57.19
C PHE A 98 -12.61 -8.77 -58.08
N THR A 99 -12.03 -9.85 -57.54
CA THR A 99 -11.20 -10.78 -58.32
C THR A 99 -12.03 -11.49 -59.39
N THR A 100 -13.22 -11.98 -59.05
CA THR A 100 -14.12 -12.65 -60.01
C THR A 100 -14.58 -11.68 -61.09
N PHE A 101 -14.92 -10.44 -60.72
CA PHE A 101 -15.29 -9.40 -61.68
C PHE A 101 -14.14 -9.09 -62.65
N ASN A 102 -12.92 -8.97 -62.12
CA ASN A 102 -11.71 -8.73 -62.89
C ASN A 102 -11.38 -9.88 -63.87
N ILE A 103 -11.46 -11.14 -63.42
CA ILE A 103 -11.28 -12.32 -64.27
C ILE A 103 -12.35 -12.36 -65.37
N THR A 104 -13.61 -12.10 -65.01
CA THR A 104 -14.75 -12.07 -65.94
C THR A 104 -14.56 -10.96 -66.99
N SER A 105 -14.10 -9.78 -66.57
CA SER A 105 -13.81 -8.64 -67.44
C SER A 105 -12.73 -8.98 -68.48
N ILE A 106 -11.64 -9.64 -68.06
CA ILE A 106 -10.58 -10.11 -68.95
C ILE A 106 -11.12 -11.18 -69.92
N TYR A 107 -11.80 -12.20 -69.39
CA TYR A 107 -12.22 -13.37 -70.17
C TYR A 107 -13.25 -13.02 -71.26
N PHE A 108 -14.21 -12.16 -70.94
CA PHE A 108 -15.25 -11.72 -71.89
C PHE A 108 -14.87 -10.47 -72.68
N GLY A 109 -13.69 -9.88 -72.45
CA GLY A 109 -13.23 -8.68 -73.15
C GLY A 109 -14.16 -7.48 -72.96
N LEU A 110 -14.62 -7.25 -71.72
CA LEU A 110 -15.54 -6.14 -71.42
C LEU A 110 -14.86 -4.79 -71.68
N SER A 111 -15.56 -3.87 -72.34
CA SER A 111 -15.04 -2.55 -72.76
C SER A 111 -15.80 -1.37 -72.14
N GLY A 112 -15.20 -0.18 -72.17
CA GLY A 112 -15.82 1.06 -71.70
C GLY A 112 -15.87 1.16 -70.17
N LEU A 113 -17.06 1.41 -69.61
CA LEU A 113 -17.24 1.57 -68.16
C LEU A 113 -16.77 0.33 -67.36
N ALA A 114 -16.95 -0.87 -67.91
CA ALA A 114 -16.52 -2.10 -67.26
C ALA A 114 -15.00 -2.18 -67.08
N THR A 115 -14.23 -1.66 -68.04
CA THR A 115 -12.76 -1.57 -67.98
C THR A 115 -12.30 -0.65 -66.86
N LEU A 116 -12.93 0.52 -66.71
CA LEU A 116 -12.63 1.47 -65.64
C LEU A 116 -13.01 0.93 -64.25
N ILE A 117 -14.18 0.30 -64.14
CA ILE A 117 -14.58 -0.37 -62.90
C ILE A 117 -13.56 -1.47 -62.58
N SER A 118 -13.12 -2.25 -63.57
CA SER A 118 -12.12 -3.30 -63.36
C SER A 118 -10.75 -2.75 -62.91
N TYR A 119 -10.29 -1.63 -63.47
CA TYR A 119 -9.09 -0.94 -62.95
C TYR A 119 -9.27 -0.45 -61.52
N SER A 120 -10.40 0.18 -61.21
CA SER A 120 -10.70 0.66 -59.85
C SER A 120 -10.80 -0.49 -58.85
N SER A 121 -11.39 -1.62 -59.26
CA SER A 121 -11.50 -2.85 -58.47
C SER A 121 -10.13 -3.50 -58.28
N ALA A 122 -9.22 -3.43 -59.25
CA ALA A 122 -7.84 -3.93 -59.09
C ALA A 122 -7.04 -3.10 -58.06
N ILE A 123 -7.17 -1.77 -58.08
CA ILE A 123 -6.57 -0.90 -57.06
C ILE A 123 -7.23 -1.15 -55.69
N ALA A 124 -8.56 -1.29 -55.66
CA ALA A 124 -9.30 -1.64 -54.46
C ALA A 124 -8.85 -2.99 -53.88
N SER A 125 -8.61 -4.01 -54.72
CA SER A 125 -8.06 -5.31 -54.32
C SER A 125 -6.69 -5.20 -53.67
N LEU A 126 -5.82 -4.29 -54.12
CA LEU A 126 -4.53 -4.05 -53.46
C LEU A 126 -4.68 -3.35 -52.11
N MET A 127 -5.62 -2.41 -51.99
CA MET A 127 -5.96 -1.78 -50.71
C MET A 127 -6.60 -2.78 -49.74
N LEU A 128 -7.46 -3.68 -50.22
CA LEU A 128 -7.99 -4.80 -49.43
C LEU A 128 -6.88 -5.76 -48.99
N LEU A 129 -5.89 -6.04 -49.84
CA LEU A 129 -4.74 -6.85 -49.44
C LEU A 129 -3.92 -6.14 -48.35
N LEU A 130 -3.68 -4.84 -48.48
CA LEU A 130 -2.98 -4.05 -47.46
C LEU A 130 -3.75 -4.05 -46.13
N SER A 131 -5.07 -3.86 -46.19
CA SER A 131 -5.98 -3.97 -45.05
C SER A 131 -5.92 -5.35 -44.42
N LEU A 132 -5.94 -6.41 -45.23
CA LEU A 132 -5.84 -7.79 -44.77
C LEU A 132 -4.51 -8.01 -44.05
N THR A 133 -3.39 -7.64 -44.65
CA THR A 133 -2.05 -7.77 -44.05
C THR A 133 -1.96 -7.04 -42.72
N LEU A 134 -2.51 -5.83 -42.60
CA LEU A 134 -2.47 -5.04 -41.37
C LEU A 134 -3.34 -5.63 -40.26
N ILE A 135 -4.54 -6.11 -40.59
CA ILE A 135 -5.44 -6.78 -39.63
C ILE A 135 -4.85 -8.14 -39.22
N VAL A 136 -4.29 -8.91 -40.15
CA VAL A 136 -3.56 -10.15 -39.86
C VAL A 136 -2.36 -9.87 -38.96
N ALA A 137 -1.58 -8.83 -39.24
CA ALA A 137 -0.41 -8.45 -38.43
C ALA A 137 -0.78 -7.93 -37.03
N HIS A 138 -2.03 -7.53 -36.81
CA HIS A 138 -2.56 -7.25 -35.47
C HIS A 138 -2.86 -8.56 -34.73
N TYR A 139 -3.44 -9.56 -35.40
CA TYR A 139 -3.71 -10.89 -34.83
C TYR A 139 -2.50 -11.83 -34.77
N LEU A 140 -1.35 -11.45 -35.32
CA LEU A 140 -0.09 -12.17 -35.09
C LEU A 140 0.34 -12.11 -33.62
N ASP A 141 -0.11 -11.08 -32.91
CA ASP A 141 0.03 -10.97 -31.48
C ASP A 141 -1.19 -11.64 -30.83
N VAL A 142 -0.94 -12.79 -30.19
CA VAL A 142 -1.98 -13.65 -29.60
C VAL A 142 -2.73 -12.90 -28.50
N SER A 143 -2.09 -11.97 -27.79
CA SER A 143 -2.71 -11.12 -26.78
C SER A 143 -3.91 -10.36 -27.34
N ASN A 144 -3.84 -9.84 -28.58
CA ASN A 144 -4.96 -9.14 -29.21
C ASN A 144 -6.17 -10.06 -29.49
N ILE A 145 -5.92 -11.35 -29.78
CA ILE A 145 -6.99 -12.34 -29.96
C ILE A 145 -7.67 -12.62 -28.62
N LEU A 146 -6.87 -12.78 -27.55
CA LEU A 146 -7.36 -13.03 -26.19
C LEU A 146 -8.20 -11.86 -25.66
N SER A 147 -7.73 -10.62 -25.83
CA SER A 147 -8.49 -9.43 -25.43
C SER A 147 -9.81 -9.30 -26.17
N LYS A 148 -9.84 -9.59 -27.48
CA LYS A 148 -11.09 -9.55 -28.24
C LYS A 148 -12.08 -10.64 -27.80
N ARG A 149 -11.59 -11.84 -27.51
CA ARG A 149 -12.41 -12.93 -26.97
C ARG A 149 -12.95 -12.56 -25.58
N LYS A 150 -12.11 -11.92 -24.75
CA LYS A 150 -12.47 -11.42 -23.43
C LYS A 150 -13.65 -10.46 -23.51
N ASP A 151 -13.57 -9.44 -24.35
CA ASP A 151 -14.64 -8.45 -24.51
C ASP A 151 -15.99 -9.11 -24.86
N ARG A 152 -15.99 -10.05 -25.81
CA ARG A 152 -17.20 -10.80 -26.19
C ARG A 152 -17.75 -11.64 -25.04
N ASN A 153 -16.89 -12.24 -24.24
CA ASN A 153 -17.32 -13.11 -23.16
C ASN A 153 -17.76 -12.32 -21.92
N ILE A 154 -17.18 -11.14 -21.66
CA ILE A 154 -17.71 -10.21 -20.65
C ILE A 154 -19.15 -9.81 -20.99
N GLU A 155 -19.49 -9.57 -22.28
CA GLU A 155 -20.87 -9.34 -22.72
C GLU A 155 -21.83 -10.52 -22.44
N LYS A 156 -21.31 -11.70 -22.09
CA LYS A 156 -22.11 -12.85 -21.67
C LYS A 156 -22.42 -12.86 -20.18
N ILE A 157 -21.61 -12.19 -19.36
CA ILE A 157 -21.77 -12.05 -17.91
C ILE A 157 -22.87 -11.01 -17.67
N ASP A 158 -24.12 -11.48 -17.69
CA ASP A 158 -25.30 -10.65 -17.47
C ASP A 158 -26.21 -11.30 -16.43
N ARG A 159 -26.75 -10.46 -15.53
CA ARG A 159 -27.59 -10.90 -14.41
C ARG A 159 -28.82 -11.67 -14.88
N GLU A 160 -29.43 -11.24 -15.98
CA GLU A 160 -30.63 -11.89 -16.49
C GLU A 160 -30.37 -13.26 -17.12
N ARG A 161 -29.13 -13.51 -17.53
CA ARG A 161 -28.70 -14.77 -18.12
C ARG A 161 -28.36 -15.80 -17.05
N LEU A 162 -27.49 -15.41 -16.11
CA LEU A 162 -26.95 -16.32 -15.09
C LEU A 162 -27.93 -16.66 -13.96
N PHE A 163 -28.87 -15.77 -13.62
CA PHE A 163 -29.70 -15.91 -12.41
C PHE A 163 -31.22 -15.95 -12.65
N LYS A 164 -31.72 -15.87 -13.89
CA LYS A 164 -33.15 -16.10 -14.16
C LYS A 164 -33.45 -17.61 -14.23
N PRO A 165 -34.59 -18.08 -13.68
CA PRO A 165 -34.99 -19.47 -13.81
C PRO A 165 -35.22 -19.82 -15.30
N PRO A 166 -34.67 -20.94 -15.80
CA PRO A 166 -34.71 -21.24 -17.22
C PRO A 166 -36.13 -21.61 -17.65
N GLU A 167 -36.63 -21.02 -18.73
CA GLU A 167 -37.83 -21.54 -19.43
C GLU A 167 -37.48 -22.76 -20.30
N ILE A 168 -36.20 -23.02 -20.61
CA ILE A 168 -35.73 -24.13 -21.45
C ILE A 168 -34.33 -24.57 -20.98
N GLU A 169 -34.10 -25.88 -20.87
CA GLU A 169 -32.79 -26.51 -20.61
C GLU A 169 -31.75 -26.02 -21.63
N LYS A 170 -30.93 -25.06 -21.22
CA LYS A 170 -29.66 -24.73 -21.88
C LYS A 170 -28.54 -25.45 -21.16
N GLU A 171 -27.49 -25.79 -21.91
CA GLU A 171 -26.16 -26.05 -21.37
C GLU A 171 -25.85 -24.99 -20.30
N ASP A 172 -25.48 -25.42 -19.10
CA ASP A 172 -25.41 -24.57 -17.91
C ASP A 172 -24.48 -23.37 -18.19
N GLU A 173 -25.02 -22.15 -18.23
CA GLU A 173 -24.25 -20.94 -18.61
C GLU A 173 -23.05 -20.73 -17.66
N HIS A 174 -23.11 -21.28 -16.44
CA HIS A 174 -21.97 -21.38 -15.51
C HIS A 174 -20.86 -22.34 -15.99
N GLN A 175 -21.22 -23.46 -16.61
CA GLN A 175 -20.25 -24.40 -17.18
C GLN A 175 -19.49 -23.78 -18.36
N GLU A 176 -20.13 -22.92 -19.16
CA GLU A 176 -19.47 -22.16 -20.21
C GLU A 176 -18.41 -21.21 -19.61
N LEU A 177 -18.72 -20.50 -18.52
CA LEU A 177 -17.76 -19.64 -17.81
C LEU A 177 -16.58 -20.44 -17.23
N ILE A 178 -16.85 -21.62 -16.65
CA ILE A 178 -15.82 -22.56 -16.14
C ILE A 178 -14.89 -23.03 -17.28
N ASN A 179 -15.44 -23.31 -18.45
CA ASN A 179 -14.66 -23.74 -19.61
C ASN A 179 -13.78 -22.60 -20.16
N GLU A 180 -14.30 -21.37 -20.19
CA GLU A 180 -13.54 -20.20 -20.66
C GLU A 180 -12.39 -19.83 -19.71
N THR A 181 -12.60 -19.87 -18.39
CA THR A 181 -11.51 -19.65 -17.42
C THR A 181 -10.42 -20.73 -17.53
N SER A 182 -10.81 -21.99 -17.73
CA SER A 182 -9.89 -23.10 -17.98
C SER A 182 -9.09 -22.94 -19.28
N PHE A 183 -9.67 -22.27 -20.28
CA PHE A 183 -9.02 -21.97 -21.56
C PHE A 183 -7.94 -20.91 -21.42
N TYR A 184 -8.23 -19.79 -20.73
CA TYR A 184 -7.23 -18.76 -20.45
C TYR A 184 -6.07 -19.30 -19.61
N ARG A 185 -6.36 -20.14 -18.61
CA ARG A 185 -5.31 -20.84 -17.84
C ARG A 185 -4.37 -21.63 -18.77
N ASN A 186 -4.92 -22.52 -19.61
CA ASN A 186 -4.09 -23.36 -20.49
C ASN A 186 -3.17 -22.55 -21.40
N ILE A 187 -3.71 -21.51 -22.04
CA ILE A 187 -2.91 -20.66 -22.94
C ILE A 187 -1.89 -19.85 -22.16
N GLY A 188 -2.25 -19.35 -20.97
CA GLY A 188 -1.32 -18.62 -20.12
C GLY A 188 -0.14 -19.49 -19.67
N LEU A 189 -0.38 -20.72 -19.22
CA LEU A 189 0.70 -21.64 -18.83
C LEU A 189 1.59 -22.03 -20.00
N GLU A 190 1.00 -22.33 -21.16
CA GLU A 190 1.78 -22.58 -22.39
C GLU A 190 2.60 -21.35 -22.82
N ALA A 191 2.07 -20.14 -22.63
CA ALA A 191 2.80 -18.91 -22.89
C ALA A 191 3.98 -18.73 -21.91
N VAL A 192 3.80 -19.08 -20.64
CA VAL A 192 4.88 -19.09 -19.63
C VAL A 192 6.00 -20.05 -20.05
N GLU A 193 5.67 -21.30 -20.40
CA GLU A 193 6.64 -22.29 -20.87
C GLU A 193 7.41 -21.82 -22.12
N ASN A 194 6.73 -21.10 -23.01
CA ASN A 194 7.30 -20.54 -24.23
C ASN A 194 8.01 -19.18 -24.04
N ASN A 195 8.05 -18.63 -22.81
CA ASN A 195 8.58 -17.30 -22.47
C ASN A 195 7.88 -16.13 -23.19
N GLU A 196 6.59 -16.28 -23.51
CA GLU A 196 5.73 -15.26 -24.10
C GLU A 196 4.99 -14.47 -23.03
N TYR A 197 5.75 -13.69 -22.26
CA TYR A 197 5.27 -13.03 -21.04
C TYR A 197 4.05 -12.12 -21.26
N ASP A 198 3.97 -11.39 -22.38
CA ASP A 198 2.85 -10.48 -22.68
C ASP A 198 1.53 -11.24 -22.90
N VAL A 199 1.61 -12.49 -23.41
CA VAL A 199 0.45 -13.37 -23.61
C VAL A 199 0.00 -13.95 -22.26
N ALA A 200 0.95 -14.34 -21.41
CA ALA A 200 0.67 -14.80 -20.05
C ALA A 200 0.00 -13.69 -19.19
N ASP A 201 0.52 -12.47 -19.21
CA ASP A 201 -0.08 -11.31 -18.52
C ASP A 201 -1.51 -11.06 -19.03
N THR A 202 -1.71 -11.10 -20.35
CA THR A 202 -3.05 -10.93 -20.95
C THR A 202 -4.02 -12.02 -20.48
N CYS A 203 -3.57 -13.27 -20.30
CA CYS A 203 -4.41 -14.33 -19.75
C CYS A 203 -4.80 -14.08 -18.29
N ILE A 204 -3.88 -13.60 -17.45
CA ILE A 204 -4.16 -13.23 -16.06
C ILE A 204 -5.18 -12.08 -16.01
N ASP A 205 -4.96 -11.02 -16.79
CA ASP A 205 -5.89 -9.89 -16.93
C ASP A 205 -7.29 -10.34 -17.38
N CYS A 206 -7.36 -11.30 -18.31
CA CYS A 206 -8.64 -11.87 -18.74
C CYS A 206 -9.35 -12.59 -17.59
N LEU A 207 -8.63 -13.36 -16.78
CA LEU A 207 -9.22 -14.06 -15.63
C LEU A 207 -9.69 -13.09 -14.55
N GLU A 208 -8.94 -12.01 -14.31
CA GLU A 208 -9.32 -10.92 -13.42
C GLU A 208 -10.63 -10.26 -13.84
N ASP A 209 -10.69 -9.81 -15.09
CA ASP A 209 -11.86 -9.13 -15.64
C ASP A 209 -13.10 -10.03 -15.57
N TYR A 210 -12.94 -11.33 -15.83
CA TYR A 210 -14.03 -12.29 -15.66
C TYR A 210 -14.52 -12.37 -14.22
N GLY A 211 -13.58 -12.48 -13.26
CA GLY A 211 -13.91 -12.57 -11.84
C GLY A 211 -14.61 -11.31 -11.36
N THR A 212 -14.10 -10.13 -11.71
CA THR A 212 -14.66 -8.83 -11.30
C THR A 212 -16.05 -8.60 -11.90
N ASN A 213 -16.23 -8.80 -13.21
CA ASN A 213 -17.54 -8.65 -13.86
C ASN A 213 -18.56 -9.65 -13.30
N TYR A 214 -18.15 -10.87 -12.95
CA TYR A 214 -19.04 -11.83 -12.28
C TYR A 214 -19.43 -11.34 -10.88
N LEU A 215 -18.48 -10.87 -10.07
CA LEU A 215 -18.73 -10.37 -8.72
C LEU A 215 -19.65 -9.13 -8.69
N ASP A 216 -19.59 -8.26 -9.71
CA ASP A 216 -20.42 -7.05 -9.82
C ASP A 216 -21.92 -7.35 -9.98
N ILE A 217 -22.29 -8.50 -10.56
CA ILE A 217 -23.69 -8.86 -10.83
C ILE A 217 -24.30 -9.83 -9.82
N VAL A 218 -23.48 -10.37 -8.92
CA VAL A 218 -23.92 -11.36 -7.92
C VAL A 218 -24.50 -10.63 -6.71
N GLU A 219 -25.82 -10.79 -6.50
CA GLU A 219 -26.44 -10.46 -5.22
C GLU A 219 -26.35 -11.70 -4.32
N THR A 220 -25.68 -11.57 -3.17
CA THR A 220 -25.47 -12.65 -2.18
C THR A 220 -26.70 -13.53 -1.97
N PRO A 221 -26.52 -14.86 -1.77
CA PRO A 221 -25.24 -15.55 -1.54
C PRO A 221 -24.67 -16.15 -2.83
N VAL A 222 -23.42 -15.82 -3.13
CA VAL A 222 -22.65 -16.27 -4.30
C VAL A 222 -22.72 -17.79 -4.49
N GLU A 223 -22.85 -18.22 -5.75
CA GLU A 223 -22.62 -19.59 -6.13
C GLU A 223 -21.12 -19.93 -5.95
N LYS A 224 -20.81 -20.63 -4.86
CA LYS A 224 -19.44 -20.90 -4.38
C LYS A 224 -18.57 -21.66 -5.38
N GLU A 225 -19.18 -22.32 -6.36
CA GLU A 225 -18.48 -23.21 -7.27
C GLU A 225 -17.66 -22.45 -8.32
N PHE A 226 -18.21 -21.37 -8.89
CA PHE A 226 -17.48 -20.58 -9.89
C PHE A 226 -16.29 -19.82 -9.28
N VAL A 227 -16.49 -19.12 -8.16
CA VAL A 227 -15.42 -18.37 -7.47
C VAL A 227 -14.29 -19.30 -7.03
N ARG A 228 -14.64 -20.49 -6.50
CA ARG A 228 -13.65 -21.50 -6.14
C ARG A 228 -12.93 -22.02 -7.39
N HIS A 229 -13.65 -22.35 -8.46
CA HIS A 229 -13.04 -22.80 -9.71
C HIS A 229 -12.10 -21.75 -10.30
N LEU A 230 -12.46 -20.47 -10.25
CA LEU A 230 -11.60 -19.38 -10.68
C LEU A 230 -10.34 -19.30 -9.82
N ASN A 231 -10.48 -19.38 -8.49
CA ASN A 231 -9.34 -19.42 -7.57
C ASN A 231 -8.44 -20.63 -7.84
N ASP A 232 -9.01 -21.81 -8.14
CA ASP A 232 -8.25 -23.00 -8.56
C ASP A 232 -7.42 -22.73 -9.84
N GLN A 233 -7.89 -21.86 -10.75
CA GLN A 233 -7.11 -21.49 -11.94
C GLN A 233 -5.86 -20.68 -11.57
N TYR A 234 -5.97 -19.78 -10.59
CA TYR A 234 -4.82 -19.04 -10.08
C TYR A 234 -3.83 -19.97 -9.38
N TYR A 235 -4.30 -20.97 -8.61
CA TYR A 235 -3.41 -21.98 -8.00
C TYR A 235 -2.49 -22.67 -9.01
N PHE A 236 -2.97 -22.97 -10.23
CA PHE A 236 -2.11 -23.52 -11.28
C PHE A 236 -1.01 -22.54 -11.70
N PHE A 237 -1.33 -21.24 -11.87
CA PHE A 237 -0.32 -20.22 -12.15
C PHE A 237 0.67 -20.04 -11.01
N ILE A 238 0.22 -20.08 -9.74
CA ILE A 238 1.07 -19.93 -8.57
C ILE A 238 2.19 -20.99 -8.57
N HIS A 239 1.82 -22.26 -8.82
CA HIS A 239 2.80 -23.35 -8.86
C HIS A 239 3.72 -23.26 -10.09
N ASP A 240 3.18 -23.11 -11.30
CA ASP A 240 4.01 -23.11 -12.53
C ASP A 240 4.97 -21.91 -12.61
N LEU A 241 4.52 -20.72 -12.15
CA LEU A 241 5.37 -19.52 -12.08
C LEU A 241 6.37 -19.61 -10.92
N GLY A 242 6.03 -20.34 -9.86
CA GLY A 242 6.85 -20.57 -8.68
C GLY A 242 7.97 -21.60 -8.87
N ASP A 243 7.74 -22.60 -9.73
CA ASP A 243 8.62 -23.76 -9.92
C ASP A 243 9.96 -23.41 -10.58
N GLU A 244 9.98 -22.43 -11.50
CA GLU A 244 11.19 -22.04 -12.22
C GLU A 244 11.48 -20.53 -12.19
N TYR A 245 12.74 -20.20 -11.90
CA TYR A 245 13.26 -18.82 -11.89
C TYR A 245 13.01 -18.03 -13.19
N SER A 246 12.90 -18.68 -14.35
CA SER A 246 12.63 -18.04 -15.65
C SER A 246 11.18 -17.60 -15.82
N HIS A 247 10.25 -18.19 -15.06
CA HIS A 247 8.82 -17.98 -15.20
C HIS A 247 8.29 -16.85 -14.31
N GLN A 248 9.02 -16.53 -13.24
CA GLN A 248 8.59 -15.58 -12.21
C GLN A 248 8.25 -14.16 -12.66
N LYS A 249 8.57 -13.77 -13.91
CA LYS A 249 8.32 -12.42 -14.42
C LYS A 249 6.83 -12.00 -14.35
N ASN A 250 5.90 -12.95 -14.43
CA ASN A 250 4.46 -12.69 -14.35
C ASN A 250 3.89 -12.75 -12.91
N LEU A 251 4.72 -12.99 -11.89
CA LEU A 251 4.24 -13.12 -10.49
C LEU A 251 3.66 -11.80 -9.95
N GLU A 252 4.23 -10.65 -10.31
CA GLU A 252 3.67 -9.34 -9.89
C GLU A 252 2.25 -9.15 -10.42
N THR A 253 2.04 -9.39 -11.72
CA THR A 253 0.71 -9.35 -12.36
C THR A 253 -0.27 -10.31 -11.67
N LEU A 254 0.18 -11.52 -11.37
CA LEU A 254 -0.64 -12.51 -10.66
C LEU A 254 -1.06 -12.03 -9.28
N VAL A 255 -0.13 -11.47 -8.50
CA VAL A 255 -0.38 -10.98 -7.14
C VAL A 255 -1.30 -9.77 -7.14
N ASP A 256 -1.09 -8.81 -8.04
CA ASP A 256 -1.97 -7.64 -8.19
C ASP A 256 -3.40 -8.07 -8.52
N SER A 257 -3.54 -9.07 -9.40
CA SER A 257 -4.82 -9.62 -9.81
C SER A 257 -5.56 -10.35 -8.68
N LEU A 258 -4.84 -11.22 -7.94
CA LEU A 258 -5.35 -11.87 -6.73
C LEU A 258 -5.79 -10.83 -5.68
N GLY A 259 -4.99 -9.77 -5.52
CA GLY A 259 -5.28 -8.65 -4.63
C GLY A 259 -6.57 -7.92 -5.01
N HIS A 260 -6.75 -7.61 -6.29
CA HIS A 260 -7.97 -6.96 -6.79
C HIS A 260 -9.20 -7.85 -6.61
N LEU A 261 -9.12 -9.14 -6.97
CA LEU A 261 -10.21 -10.10 -6.77
C LEU A 261 -10.58 -10.26 -5.29
N SER A 262 -9.60 -10.24 -4.38
CA SER A 262 -9.88 -10.29 -2.94
C SER A 262 -10.69 -9.08 -2.46
N ARG A 263 -10.34 -7.87 -2.91
CA ARG A 263 -11.06 -6.64 -2.58
C ARG A 263 -12.45 -6.58 -3.18
N GLU A 264 -12.60 -6.91 -4.47
CA GLU A 264 -13.91 -6.90 -5.13
C GLU A 264 -14.83 -7.99 -4.59
N THR A 265 -14.28 -9.15 -4.19
CA THR A 265 -15.04 -10.19 -3.48
C THR A 265 -15.58 -9.62 -2.18
N TYR A 266 -14.73 -9.01 -1.35
CA TYR A 266 -15.18 -8.44 -0.08
C TYR A 266 -16.19 -7.30 -0.28
N LYS A 267 -15.92 -6.38 -1.21
CA LYS A 267 -16.78 -5.22 -1.51
C LYS A 267 -18.19 -5.60 -1.95
N ASN A 268 -18.30 -6.57 -2.87
CA ASN A 268 -19.60 -6.96 -3.45
C ASN A 268 -20.35 -7.98 -2.57
N THR A 269 -19.65 -8.84 -1.83
CA THR A 269 -20.28 -9.98 -1.15
C THR A 269 -20.29 -9.88 0.38
N LYS A 270 -19.36 -9.13 0.97
CA LYS A 270 -19.07 -9.10 2.41
C LYS A 270 -18.81 -10.50 3.02
N ASP A 271 -18.55 -11.52 2.20
CA ASP A 271 -18.31 -12.89 2.63
C ASP A 271 -16.82 -13.10 2.93
N SER A 272 -16.50 -13.20 4.23
CA SER A 272 -15.15 -13.43 4.69
C SER A 272 -14.59 -14.77 4.22
N ARG A 273 -15.40 -15.83 4.12
CA ARG A 273 -14.90 -17.15 3.72
C ARG A 273 -14.42 -17.18 2.27
N GLN A 274 -15.12 -16.47 1.38
CA GLN A 274 -14.71 -16.35 -0.01
C GLN A 274 -13.52 -15.41 -0.16
N THR A 275 -13.52 -14.31 0.59
CA THR A 275 -12.35 -13.42 0.65
C THR A 275 -11.10 -14.17 1.09
N LEU A 276 -11.21 -15.07 2.08
CA LEU A 276 -10.10 -15.90 2.56
C LEU A 276 -9.51 -16.84 1.50
N LEU A 277 -10.25 -17.23 0.45
CA LEU A 277 -9.69 -18.04 -0.63
C LEU A 277 -8.56 -17.28 -1.32
N TRP A 278 -8.84 -16.03 -1.70
CA TRP A 278 -7.87 -15.15 -2.35
C TRP A 278 -6.70 -14.77 -1.43
N LEU A 279 -6.97 -14.48 -0.16
CA LEU A 279 -5.92 -14.15 0.80
C LEU A 279 -4.98 -15.35 1.05
N ASN A 280 -5.48 -16.58 1.05
CA ASN A 280 -4.65 -17.78 1.15
C ASN A 280 -3.82 -18.02 -0.11
N SER A 281 -4.34 -17.72 -1.30
CA SER A 281 -3.54 -17.75 -2.54
C SER A 281 -2.41 -16.72 -2.51
N LEU A 282 -2.66 -15.50 -2.02
CA LEU A 282 -1.60 -14.49 -1.82
C LEU A 282 -0.52 -14.96 -0.83
N LYS A 283 -0.95 -15.61 0.26
CA LYS A 283 -0.03 -16.23 1.24
C LYS A 283 0.82 -17.33 0.59
N GLU A 284 0.24 -18.17 -0.24
CA GLU A 284 1.00 -19.22 -0.93
C GLU A 284 2.03 -18.65 -1.91
N VAL A 285 1.68 -17.59 -2.65
CA VAL A 285 2.68 -16.88 -3.47
C VAL A 285 3.83 -16.39 -2.60
N PHE A 286 3.54 -15.83 -1.43
CA PHE A 286 4.58 -15.44 -0.46
C PHE A 286 5.45 -16.65 -0.04
N GLU A 287 4.84 -17.76 0.38
CA GLU A 287 5.57 -18.95 0.85
C GLU A 287 6.50 -19.56 -0.22
N ILE A 288 6.12 -19.47 -1.49
CA ILE A 288 6.91 -19.95 -2.63
C ILE A 288 8.07 -19.00 -2.96
N THR A 289 7.83 -17.70 -2.86
CA THR A 289 8.79 -16.65 -3.27
C THR A 289 9.80 -16.30 -2.17
N GLU A 290 9.45 -16.53 -0.91
CA GLU A 290 10.23 -16.15 0.27
C GLU A 290 11.64 -16.76 0.35
N ASP A 291 11.86 -17.98 -0.17
CA ASP A 291 13.11 -18.75 -0.05
C ASP A 291 14.29 -18.15 -0.87
N GLY A 292 14.31 -16.84 -1.12
CA GLY A 292 15.32 -16.10 -1.87
C GLY A 292 15.24 -16.33 -3.39
N LEU A 293 14.12 -16.89 -3.83
CA LEU A 293 13.85 -17.26 -5.21
C LEU A 293 13.28 -16.09 -6.02
N ASP A 294 12.71 -15.06 -5.37
CA ASP A 294 11.99 -13.97 -6.03
C ASP A 294 12.92 -13.01 -6.78
N ARG A 295 12.73 -12.88 -8.10
CA ARG A 295 13.35 -11.83 -8.94
C ARG A 295 12.47 -10.60 -9.11
N THR A 296 11.31 -10.60 -8.49
CA THR A 296 10.27 -9.57 -8.55
C THR A 296 10.02 -9.00 -7.16
N ASP A 297 8.96 -8.20 -7.00
CA ASP A 297 8.44 -7.74 -5.72
C ASP A 297 7.20 -8.54 -5.26
N ALA A 298 6.96 -9.75 -5.80
CA ALA A 298 5.75 -10.53 -5.54
C ALA A 298 5.53 -10.86 -4.05
N TYR A 299 6.55 -11.31 -3.32
CA TYR A 299 6.40 -11.63 -1.89
C TYR A 299 5.94 -10.40 -1.08
N GLY A 300 6.56 -9.23 -1.33
CA GLY A 300 6.25 -7.99 -0.63
C GLY A 300 4.92 -7.39 -1.07
N THR A 301 4.52 -7.63 -2.32
CA THR A 301 3.22 -7.23 -2.86
C THR A 301 2.10 -8.08 -2.26
N SER A 302 2.30 -9.39 -2.08
CA SER A 302 1.32 -10.27 -1.41
C SER A 302 0.95 -9.78 -0.02
N ILE A 303 1.95 -9.41 0.79
CA ILE A 303 1.73 -8.86 2.14
C ILE A 303 0.91 -7.58 2.09
N ARG A 304 1.21 -6.68 1.14
CA ARG A 304 0.50 -5.41 0.96
C ARG A 304 -0.93 -5.63 0.49
N GLU A 305 -1.17 -6.49 -0.49
CA GLU A 305 -2.50 -6.77 -1.03
C GLU A 305 -3.42 -7.44 0.02
N ILE A 306 -2.88 -8.34 0.86
CA ILE A 306 -3.62 -8.88 2.01
C ILE A 306 -4.07 -7.74 2.93
N ASN A 307 -3.16 -6.83 3.26
CA ASN A 307 -3.48 -5.71 4.14
C ASN A 307 -4.49 -4.74 3.52
N ARG A 308 -4.42 -4.44 2.22
CA ARG A 308 -5.39 -3.58 1.54
C ARG A 308 -6.83 -4.10 1.69
N THR A 309 -7.02 -5.42 1.68
CA THR A 309 -8.32 -6.04 1.93
C THR A 309 -8.75 -5.94 3.40
N ILE A 310 -7.82 -6.07 4.36
CA ILE A 310 -8.09 -5.83 5.79
C ILE A 310 -8.47 -4.35 6.04
N LEU A 311 -7.77 -3.40 5.41
CA LEU A 311 -8.08 -1.97 5.50
C LEU A 311 -9.45 -1.65 4.91
N LEU A 312 -9.82 -2.29 3.80
CA LEU A 312 -11.16 -2.18 3.22
C LEU A 312 -12.24 -2.66 4.20
N TYR A 313 -11.99 -3.75 4.95
CA TYR A 313 -12.87 -4.21 6.04
C TYR A 313 -12.96 -3.19 7.18
N LEU A 314 -11.82 -2.65 7.65
CA LEU A 314 -11.81 -1.66 8.73
C LEU A 314 -12.53 -0.36 8.37
N ASN A 315 -12.54 -0.02 7.09
CA ASN A 315 -13.23 1.13 6.51
C ASN A 315 -14.68 0.85 6.08
N ASP A 316 -15.22 -0.34 6.36
CA ASP A 316 -16.64 -0.63 6.17
C ASP A 316 -17.50 0.01 7.27
N ASP A 317 -18.71 0.48 6.93
CA ASP A 317 -19.56 1.25 7.85
C ASP A 317 -20.11 0.41 9.02
N ASP A 318 -20.18 -0.91 8.84
CA ASP A 318 -20.53 -1.89 9.88
C ASP A 318 -19.53 -3.07 9.82
N PRO A 319 -18.31 -2.91 10.36
CA PRO A 319 -17.31 -3.97 10.32
C PRO A 319 -17.86 -5.17 11.10
N HIS A 320 -18.15 -6.26 10.38
CA HIS A 320 -18.88 -7.44 10.84
C HIS A 320 -18.14 -8.23 11.94
N GLY A 321 -17.99 -7.67 13.14
CA GLY A 321 -17.52 -8.32 14.36
C GLY A 321 -16.09 -8.87 14.34
N PHE A 322 -15.53 -9.07 15.54
CA PHE A 322 -14.19 -9.62 15.75
C PHE A 322 -13.88 -10.89 14.93
N GLY A 323 -14.87 -11.81 14.79
CA GLY A 323 -14.67 -13.07 14.08
C GLY A 323 -14.32 -12.90 12.59
N THR A 324 -14.83 -11.86 11.94
CA THR A 324 -14.49 -11.57 10.53
C THR A 324 -13.10 -10.98 10.43
N TYR A 325 -12.78 -10.02 11.31
CA TYR A 325 -11.46 -9.42 11.38
C TYR A 325 -10.37 -10.48 11.58
N GLY A 326 -10.49 -11.32 12.62
CA GLY A 326 -9.49 -12.36 12.91
C GLY A 326 -9.32 -13.37 11.78
N ALA A 327 -10.40 -13.71 11.06
CA ALA A 327 -10.29 -14.58 9.89
C ALA A 327 -9.49 -13.92 8.76
N LEU A 328 -9.71 -12.62 8.50
CA LEU A 328 -9.02 -11.89 7.44
C LEU A 328 -7.55 -11.60 7.80
N THR A 329 -7.20 -11.46 9.08
CA THR A 329 -5.82 -11.23 9.52
C THR A 329 -4.98 -12.50 9.61
N THR A 330 -5.61 -13.68 9.73
CA THR A 330 -4.92 -14.98 9.88
C THR A 330 -3.81 -15.19 8.84
N PRO A 331 -4.02 -14.96 7.52
CA PRO A 331 -2.96 -15.15 6.53
C PRO A 331 -1.72 -14.27 6.78
N LEU A 332 -1.91 -13.03 7.24
CA LEU A 332 -0.81 -12.11 7.55
C LEU A 332 -0.04 -12.55 8.82
N GLU A 333 -0.75 -13.04 9.85
CA GLU A 333 -0.15 -13.59 11.08
C GLU A 333 0.66 -14.87 10.79
N GLU A 334 0.18 -15.72 9.88
CA GLU A 334 0.89 -16.91 9.43
C GLU A 334 2.15 -16.54 8.62
N ILE A 335 2.08 -15.54 7.73
CA ILE A 335 3.25 -14.99 7.02
C ILE A 335 4.34 -14.55 8.00
N VAL A 336 3.96 -13.81 9.05
CA VAL A 336 4.88 -13.37 10.10
C VAL A 336 5.56 -14.57 10.76
N SER A 337 4.77 -15.56 11.17
CA SER A 337 5.27 -16.76 11.83
C SER A 337 6.27 -17.51 10.94
N THR A 338 5.92 -17.71 9.67
CA THR A 338 6.80 -18.33 8.66
C THR A 338 8.08 -17.52 8.45
N SER A 339 7.97 -16.18 8.34
CA SER A 339 9.12 -15.29 8.12
C SER A 339 10.13 -15.32 9.25
N VAL A 340 9.66 -15.46 10.49
CA VAL A 340 10.53 -15.45 11.65
C VAL A 340 11.11 -16.84 11.93
N GLU A 341 10.28 -17.89 11.86
CA GLU A 341 10.66 -19.25 12.26
C GLU A 341 11.44 -20.00 11.17
N LYS A 342 11.13 -19.76 9.88
CA LYS A 342 11.64 -20.56 8.76
C LYS A 342 12.75 -19.86 7.98
N SER A 343 12.53 -18.62 7.56
CA SER A 343 13.40 -17.94 6.58
C SER A 343 14.36 -16.91 7.22
N GLY A 344 13.97 -16.30 8.34
CA GLY A 344 14.67 -15.13 8.90
C GLY A 344 14.58 -13.90 7.99
N ASN A 345 13.55 -13.80 7.14
CA ASN A 345 13.40 -12.73 6.16
C ASN A 345 13.02 -11.41 6.83
N SER A 346 14.03 -10.63 7.23
CA SER A 346 13.85 -9.34 7.90
C SER A 346 13.05 -8.31 7.08
N ALA A 347 13.04 -8.40 5.74
CA ALA A 347 12.27 -7.51 4.88
C ALA A 347 10.77 -7.83 4.95
N ALA A 348 10.40 -9.12 4.86
CA ALA A 348 9.02 -9.56 5.02
C ALA A 348 8.46 -9.17 6.41
N ILE A 349 9.26 -9.35 7.47
CA ILE A 349 8.89 -8.96 8.84
C ILE A 349 8.63 -7.44 8.94
N GLN A 350 9.50 -6.61 8.34
CA GLN A 350 9.33 -5.16 8.32
C GLN A 350 8.07 -4.73 7.55
N ILE A 351 7.82 -5.34 6.38
CA ILE A 351 6.64 -5.04 5.57
C ILE A 351 5.37 -5.40 6.36
N SER A 352 5.35 -6.58 7.01
CA SER A 352 4.23 -7.02 7.85
C SER A 352 4.00 -6.12 9.05
N LEU A 353 5.06 -5.70 9.74
CA LEU A 353 4.95 -4.74 10.85
C LEU A 353 4.30 -3.44 10.36
N ALA A 354 4.79 -2.87 9.25
CA ALA A 354 4.21 -1.68 8.65
C ALA A 354 2.72 -1.86 8.26
N GLN A 355 2.30 -3.07 7.88
CA GLN A 355 0.88 -3.34 7.60
C GLN A 355 0.03 -3.27 8.86
N PHE A 356 0.47 -3.84 9.98
CA PHE A 356 -0.22 -3.71 11.27
C PHE A 356 -0.23 -2.27 11.79
N GLU A 357 0.83 -1.49 11.53
CA GLU A 357 0.84 -0.06 11.82
C GLU A 357 -0.29 0.66 11.08
N TRP A 358 -0.45 0.39 9.77
CA TRP A 358 -1.54 0.97 8.97
C TRP A 358 -2.94 0.54 9.44
N GLN A 359 -3.11 -0.68 9.93
CA GLN A 359 -4.37 -1.12 10.54
C GLN A 359 -4.70 -0.30 11.78
N LEU A 360 -3.74 -0.13 12.70
CA LEU A 360 -3.91 0.68 13.90
C LEU A 360 -4.19 2.15 13.57
N ILE A 361 -3.43 2.73 12.64
CA ILE A 361 -3.61 4.10 12.16
C ILE A 361 -5.03 4.30 11.61
N THR A 362 -5.52 3.34 10.83
CA THR A 362 -6.88 3.38 10.27
C THR A 362 -7.95 3.31 11.36
N ILE A 363 -7.78 2.44 12.35
CA ILE A 363 -8.68 2.36 13.53
C ILE A 363 -8.72 3.70 14.26
N ILE A 364 -7.55 4.26 14.60
CA ILE A 364 -7.46 5.55 15.32
C ILE A 364 -8.07 6.68 14.47
N ASN A 365 -7.81 6.70 13.17
CA ASN A 365 -8.39 7.67 12.25
C ASN A 365 -9.91 7.60 12.31
N ASN A 366 -10.49 6.41 12.11
CA ASN A 366 -11.93 6.17 12.07
C ASN A 366 -12.65 6.48 13.39
N ILE A 367 -12.03 6.21 14.53
CA ILE A 367 -12.52 6.64 15.86
C ILE A 367 -12.55 8.18 15.93
N SER A 368 -11.50 8.83 15.41
CA SER A 368 -11.29 10.28 15.49
C SER A 368 -11.98 11.10 14.39
N THR A 369 -12.42 10.49 13.29
CA THR A 369 -13.09 11.15 12.14
C THR A 369 -14.58 10.85 12.12
N GLU A 370 -14.92 9.58 12.27
CA GLU A 370 -16.24 9.06 11.95
C GLU A 370 -17.00 8.61 13.18
N ASN A 371 -16.39 8.76 14.37
CA ASN A 371 -16.90 8.26 15.63
C ASN A 371 -17.25 6.76 15.59
N ARG A 372 -16.48 5.99 14.80
CA ARG A 372 -16.61 4.53 14.73
C ARG A 372 -16.09 3.91 16.03
N LEU A 373 -16.68 2.78 16.38
CA LEU A 373 -16.29 1.98 17.54
C LEU A 373 -15.86 0.60 17.04
N TYR A 374 -14.76 0.10 17.56
CA TYR A 374 -14.25 -1.23 17.28
C TYR A 374 -14.43 -2.10 18.53
N SER A 375 -14.49 -3.42 18.34
CA SER A 375 -14.44 -4.32 19.50
C SER A 375 -13.04 -4.31 20.08
N ASP A 376 -12.92 -4.30 21.42
CA ASP A 376 -11.63 -4.37 22.14
C ASP A 376 -10.71 -5.47 21.60
N GLN A 377 -11.28 -6.62 21.22
CA GLN A 377 -10.55 -7.76 20.67
C GLN A 377 -9.85 -7.48 19.33
N VAL A 378 -10.41 -6.59 18.48
CA VAL A 378 -9.76 -6.17 17.21
C VAL A 378 -8.52 -5.36 17.51
N ILE A 379 -8.64 -4.40 18.43
CA ILE A 379 -7.53 -3.55 18.90
C ILE A 379 -6.44 -4.42 19.54
N GLU A 380 -6.82 -5.33 20.44
CA GLU A 380 -5.91 -6.27 21.08
C GLU A 380 -5.20 -7.15 20.05
N ASN A 381 -5.88 -7.67 19.03
CA ASN A 381 -5.24 -8.48 18.00
C ASN A 381 -4.16 -7.72 17.21
N VAL A 382 -4.42 -6.48 16.79
CA VAL A 382 -3.41 -5.66 16.08
C VAL A 382 -2.17 -5.50 16.95
N LEU A 383 -2.38 -5.13 18.22
CA LEU A 383 -1.29 -4.84 19.15
C LEU A 383 -0.53 -6.12 19.54
N ASN A 384 -1.23 -7.23 19.76
CA ASN A 384 -0.63 -8.54 20.03
C ASN A 384 0.19 -9.01 18.83
N ALA A 385 -0.28 -8.81 17.60
CA ALA A 385 0.49 -9.16 16.40
C ALA A 385 1.83 -8.39 16.33
N MET A 386 1.81 -7.08 16.63
CA MET A 386 3.03 -6.27 16.72
C MET A 386 3.98 -6.74 17.82
N VAL A 387 3.48 -7.03 19.02
CA VAL A 387 4.27 -7.60 20.13
C VAL A 387 4.86 -8.95 19.75
N ASN A 388 4.05 -9.82 19.13
CA ASN A 388 4.47 -11.15 18.71
C ASN A 388 5.60 -11.06 17.67
N ILE A 389 5.52 -10.15 16.70
CA ILE A 389 6.62 -9.89 15.74
C ILE A 389 7.93 -9.61 16.49
N HIS A 390 7.90 -8.73 17.49
CA HIS A 390 9.07 -8.38 18.28
C HIS A 390 9.58 -9.53 19.15
N SER A 391 8.68 -10.26 19.80
CA SER A 391 9.04 -11.42 20.63
C SER A 391 9.66 -12.53 19.80
N LEU A 392 9.03 -12.88 18.67
CA LEU A 392 9.53 -13.91 17.76
C LEU A 392 10.88 -13.48 17.17
N SER A 393 11.03 -12.22 16.77
CA SER A 393 12.28 -11.70 16.20
C SER A 393 13.43 -11.73 17.22
N LYS A 394 13.14 -11.39 18.49
CA LYS A 394 14.13 -11.43 19.57
C LYS A 394 14.73 -12.82 19.75
N ASP A 395 13.88 -13.85 19.71
CA ASP A 395 14.29 -15.24 19.93
C ASP A 395 14.95 -15.89 18.70
N SER A 396 14.96 -15.20 17.55
CA SER A 396 15.57 -15.69 16.31
C SER A 396 17.03 -15.26 16.17
N ASP A 397 17.92 -16.22 15.99
CA ASP A 397 19.35 -15.98 15.72
C ASP A 397 19.62 -15.43 14.30
N VAL A 398 18.63 -15.49 13.40
CA VAL A 398 18.76 -15.11 11.98
C VAL A 398 18.25 -13.69 11.71
N VAL A 399 17.33 -13.19 12.54
CA VAL A 399 16.69 -11.89 12.34
C VAL A 399 17.55 -10.77 12.93
N ALA A 400 17.87 -9.79 12.09
CA ALA A 400 18.52 -8.56 12.51
C ALA A 400 17.53 -7.66 13.29
N ASN A 401 17.50 -7.83 14.62
CA ASN A 401 16.58 -7.11 15.52
C ASN A 401 16.65 -5.58 15.37
N ASP A 402 17.80 -5.03 14.99
CA ASP A 402 17.98 -3.61 14.72
C ASP A 402 17.17 -3.10 13.54
N LEU A 403 16.99 -3.92 12.51
CA LEU A 403 16.20 -3.56 11.34
C LEU A 403 14.70 -3.56 11.67
N VAL A 404 14.23 -4.55 12.44
CA VAL A 404 12.83 -4.64 12.90
C VAL A 404 12.49 -3.51 13.88
N LEU A 405 13.43 -3.13 14.74
CA LEU A 405 13.25 -1.99 15.64
C LEU A 405 13.30 -0.64 14.92
N ALA A 406 14.11 -0.53 13.86
CA ALA A 406 14.22 0.68 13.06
C ALA A 406 12.91 1.05 12.35
N SER A 407 12.07 0.08 11.98
CA SER A 407 10.73 0.33 11.44
C SER A 407 9.80 0.99 12.46
N TYR A 408 9.98 0.74 13.76
CA TYR A 408 9.02 1.15 14.78
C TYR A 408 9.35 2.49 15.48
N PHE A 409 10.63 2.83 15.68
CA PHE A 409 11.06 3.92 16.60
C PHE A 409 11.99 5.00 15.99
N ARG A 410 12.08 5.13 14.66
CA ARG A 410 12.98 6.12 14.00
C ARG A 410 12.23 7.30 13.35
N LEU A 411 12.80 7.92 12.31
CA LEU A 411 12.24 9.11 11.64
C LEU A 411 10.82 8.88 11.08
N ASN A 412 10.41 7.61 10.91
CA ASN A 412 9.05 7.14 10.61
C ASN A 412 8.45 6.31 11.74
N SER A 413 8.62 6.71 13.00
CA SER A 413 8.13 5.92 14.12
C SER A 413 6.61 5.72 14.04
N LEU A 414 6.12 4.61 14.61
CA LEU A 414 4.68 4.39 14.73
C LEU A 414 3.99 5.59 15.38
N MET A 415 4.58 6.17 16.42
CA MET A 415 3.98 7.32 17.12
C MET A 415 3.87 8.55 16.22
N ALA A 416 4.87 8.80 15.37
CA ALA A 416 4.77 9.83 14.35
C ALA A 416 3.63 9.52 13.36
N ASN A 417 3.53 8.28 12.88
CA ASN A 417 2.49 7.88 11.93
C ASN A 417 1.08 7.94 12.54
N ILE A 418 0.89 7.51 13.80
CA ILE A 418 -0.35 7.64 14.56
C ILE A 418 -0.74 9.12 14.69
N ARG A 419 0.21 9.97 15.07
CA ARG A 419 -0.05 11.39 15.21
C ARG A 419 -0.51 12.01 13.88
N TYR A 420 0.27 11.80 12.82
CA TYR A 420 -0.02 12.44 11.53
C TYR A 420 -1.22 11.82 10.85
N TYR A 421 -1.24 10.52 10.60
CA TYR A 421 -2.31 9.87 9.84
C TYR A 421 -3.52 9.48 10.69
N GLY A 422 -3.30 9.05 11.94
CA GLY A 422 -4.38 8.66 12.84
C GLY A 422 -5.14 9.87 13.39
N ILE A 423 -4.44 10.80 14.04
CA ILE A 423 -5.07 11.90 14.78
C ILE A 423 -5.40 13.08 13.85
N TYR A 424 -4.39 13.60 13.12
CA TYR A 424 -4.54 14.79 12.27
C TYR A 424 -4.96 14.49 10.82
N GLY A 425 -4.78 13.26 10.34
CA GLY A 425 -5.04 12.90 8.95
C GLY A 425 -4.07 13.53 7.93
N LEU A 426 -4.48 13.64 6.67
CA LEU A 426 -3.67 14.18 5.56
C LEU A 426 -3.56 15.72 5.61
N ASP A 427 -3.04 16.34 6.68
CA ASP A 427 -2.73 17.78 6.66
C ASP A 427 -1.60 18.04 5.63
N PRO A 428 -1.85 18.73 4.49
CA PRO A 428 -0.86 18.95 3.45
C PRO A 428 0.26 19.87 3.91
N ASN A 429 0.07 20.72 4.92
CA ASN A 429 1.13 21.60 5.40
C ASN A 429 2.11 20.88 6.33
N HIS A 430 1.64 19.88 7.09
CA HIS A 430 2.49 19.01 7.92
C HIS A 430 3.02 17.79 7.15
N ALA A 431 2.21 17.19 6.29
CA ALA A 431 2.60 16.10 5.39
C ALA A 431 3.57 16.59 4.30
N ALA A 432 3.42 17.79 3.72
CA ALA A 432 4.41 18.29 2.74
C ALA A 432 5.76 18.65 3.38
N LEU A 433 5.80 19.06 4.65
CA LEU A 433 7.05 19.33 5.38
C LEU A 433 7.83 18.04 5.71
N ILE A 434 7.15 16.89 5.69
CA ILE A 434 7.62 15.58 6.16
C ILE A 434 7.49 14.49 5.06
N SER A 435 6.97 14.79 3.88
CA SER A 435 6.75 13.83 2.77
C SER A 435 8.01 13.11 2.29
N SER A 436 9.19 13.62 2.60
CA SER A 436 10.47 12.93 2.38
C SER A 436 10.80 11.84 3.43
N ILE A 437 9.94 11.67 4.43
CA ILE A 437 10.14 10.85 5.62
C ILE A 437 9.04 9.77 5.62
N THR A 438 7.76 10.09 5.69
CA THR A 438 6.67 9.10 5.81
C THR A 438 6.29 8.39 4.50
N SER A 439 5.97 7.08 4.57
CA SER A 439 5.40 6.34 3.45
C SER A 439 4.02 6.90 3.05
N GLU A 440 3.70 6.86 1.76
CA GLU A 440 2.36 7.18 1.28
C GLU A 440 1.34 6.19 1.87
N PRO A 441 0.16 6.68 2.30
CA PRO A 441 -0.88 5.79 2.81
C PRO A 441 -1.38 4.85 1.72
N PRO A 442 -1.68 3.57 2.06
CA PRO A 442 -2.39 2.68 1.15
C PRO A 442 -3.68 3.34 0.66
N ALA A 443 -4.03 3.15 -0.61
CA ALA A 443 -5.20 3.78 -1.22
C ALA A 443 -6.52 3.47 -0.47
N GLU A 444 -6.60 2.30 0.15
CA GLU A 444 -7.75 1.82 0.93
C GLU A 444 -7.80 2.42 2.33
N ALA A 445 -6.69 2.94 2.87
CA ALA A 445 -6.70 3.74 4.09
C ALA A 445 -7.30 5.11 3.73
N LYS A 446 -8.62 5.25 3.87
CA LYS A 446 -9.37 6.49 3.58
C LYS A 446 -9.06 7.59 4.61
N ILE A 447 -7.86 8.16 4.55
CA ILE A 447 -7.43 9.17 5.51
C ILE A 447 -7.96 10.54 5.10
N ALA A 448 -8.91 11.06 5.87
CA ALA A 448 -9.41 12.43 5.67
C ALA A 448 -8.35 13.47 6.06
N GLN A 449 -8.20 14.53 5.26
CA GLN A 449 -7.38 15.71 5.62
C GLN A 449 -8.07 16.52 6.72
N LYS A 450 -7.32 16.99 7.74
CA LYS A 450 -7.86 17.88 8.78
C LYS A 450 -6.91 19.02 9.13
N ASP A 451 -7.51 20.11 9.63
CA ASP A 451 -6.80 21.18 10.33
C ASP A 451 -6.73 20.90 11.85
N LYS A 452 -7.73 20.20 12.44
CA LYS A 452 -7.78 19.75 13.86
C LYS A 452 -8.68 18.50 14.07
N PRO A 453 -8.38 17.63 15.06
CA PRO A 453 -9.30 16.60 15.56
C PRO A 453 -10.49 17.23 16.31
N GLU A 454 -11.71 16.73 16.09
CA GLU A 454 -12.90 17.09 16.89
C GLU A 454 -13.57 15.82 17.42
N PHE A 455 -13.59 15.65 18.74
CA PHE A 455 -14.31 14.57 19.39
C PHE A 455 -15.70 15.06 19.81
N SER A 456 -16.73 14.40 19.29
CA SER A 456 -18.13 14.73 19.58
C SER A 456 -18.83 13.69 20.46
N ASN A 457 -18.18 12.55 20.70
CA ASN A 457 -18.76 11.38 21.33
C ASN A 457 -17.88 10.88 22.51
N PRO A 458 -18.38 10.94 23.76
CA PRO A 458 -17.63 10.48 24.94
C PRO A 458 -17.25 8.99 24.91
N ARG A 459 -17.96 8.16 24.14
CA ARG A 459 -17.63 6.74 24.03
C ARG A 459 -16.41 6.50 23.16
N THR A 460 -16.27 7.22 22.05
CA THR A 460 -15.10 7.12 21.15
C THR A 460 -13.88 7.77 21.78
N GLU A 461 -14.07 8.85 22.54
CA GLU A 461 -13.04 9.43 23.40
C GLU A 461 -12.44 8.39 24.36
N ARG A 462 -13.29 7.65 25.10
CA ARG A 462 -12.81 6.59 26.00
C ARG A 462 -12.09 5.47 25.27
N GLU A 463 -12.59 5.06 24.11
CA GLU A 463 -11.95 4.01 23.31
C GLU A 463 -10.58 4.42 22.81
N LEU A 464 -10.44 5.68 22.35
CA LEU A 464 -9.14 6.24 21.99
C LEU A 464 -8.18 6.24 23.17
N LEU A 465 -8.63 6.65 24.36
CA LEU A 465 -7.80 6.61 25.57
C LEU A 465 -7.42 5.18 25.95
N THR A 466 -8.31 4.20 25.78
CA THR A 466 -7.99 2.78 25.93
C THR A 466 -6.88 2.38 24.97
N ILE A 467 -6.97 2.72 23.69
CA ILE A 467 -5.91 2.43 22.71
C ILE A 467 -4.58 3.05 23.14
N MET A 468 -4.56 4.30 23.63
CA MET A 468 -3.34 4.96 24.10
C MET A 468 -2.73 4.26 25.33
N MET A 469 -3.55 3.76 26.25
CA MET A 469 -3.06 2.95 27.38
C MET A 469 -2.42 1.64 26.91
N VAL A 470 -3.07 0.93 25.97
CA VAL A 470 -2.53 -0.33 25.45
C VAL A 470 -1.26 -0.08 24.64
N LEU A 471 -1.17 1.02 23.89
CA LEU A 471 0.08 1.44 23.24
C LEU A 471 1.21 1.68 24.24
N GLY A 472 0.92 2.29 25.39
CA GLY A 472 1.89 2.43 26.47
C GLY A 472 2.39 1.07 26.99
N SER A 473 1.49 0.09 27.11
CA SER A 473 1.85 -1.29 27.49
C SER A 473 2.73 -1.96 26.44
N LEU A 474 2.41 -1.77 25.15
CA LEU A 474 3.21 -2.32 24.06
C LEU A 474 4.62 -1.72 24.05
N VAL A 475 4.75 -0.39 24.18
CA VAL A 475 6.07 0.26 24.25
C VAL A 475 6.90 -0.29 25.41
N ARG A 476 6.26 -0.52 26.57
CA ARG A 476 6.91 -1.18 27.72
C ARG A 476 7.34 -2.60 27.40
N GLU A 477 6.47 -3.40 26.80
CA GLU A 477 6.76 -4.79 26.52
C GLU A 477 7.93 -4.92 25.54
N VAL A 478 7.92 -4.16 24.45
CA VAL A 478 9.05 -4.12 23.50
C VAL A 478 10.31 -3.61 24.19
N THR A 479 10.22 -2.54 24.99
CA THR A 479 11.37 -2.03 25.76
C THR A 479 11.99 -3.10 26.66
N ASN A 480 11.18 -3.83 27.41
CA ASN A 480 11.63 -4.86 28.33
C ASN A 480 12.16 -6.10 27.59
N GLN A 481 11.62 -6.40 26.41
CA GLN A 481 12.18 -7.44 25.55
C GLN A 481 13.60 -7.09 25.09
N PHE A 482 13.95 -5.81 24.89
CA PHE A 482 15.27 -5.42 24.37
C PHE A 482 16.19 -4.72 25.37
N SER A 483 15.87 -4.78 26.67
CA SER A 483 16.57 -4.06 27.76
C SER A 483 18.03 -4.49 27.97
N ASP A 484 18.42 -5.69 27.53
CA ASP A 484 19.78 -6.22 27.57
C ASP A 484 20.59 -5.98 26.29
N THR A 485 19.99 -5.31 25.29
CA THR A 485 20.62 -5.07 24.00
C THR A 485 21.34 -3.73 23.91
N ASN A 486 22.07 -3.51 22.81
CA ASN A 486 22.73 -2.23 22.52
C ASN A 486 21.81 -1.20 21.85
N TYR A 487 20.51 -1.51 21.71
CA TYR A 487 19.53 -0.66 21.05
C TYR A 487 18.78 0.16 22.09
N TYR A 488 18.61 1.46 21.86
CA TYR A 488 17.97 2.38 22.81
C TYR A 488 16.88 3.24 22.17
N ASP A 489 16.64 3.04 20.87
CA ASP A 489 15.70 3.83 20.10
C ASP A 489 14.26 3.63 20.63
N PHE A 490 13.93 2.47 21.20
CA PHE A 490 12.60 2.18 21.77
C PHE A 490 12.21 3.07 22.96
N TYR A 491 13.18 3.61 23.71
CA TYR A 491 12.90 4.58 24.77
C TYR A 491 12.33 5.90 24.23
N SER A 492 12.42 6.17 22.91
CA SER A 492 11.79 7.33 22.28
C SER A 492 10.26 7.22 22.20
N GLY A 493 9.70 6.01 22.30
CA GLY A 493 8.25 5.80 22.29
C GLY A 493 7.54 6.45 23.48
N TYR A 494 8.17 6.47 24.66
CA TYR A 494 7.58 7.10 25.87
C TYR A 494 7.37 8.62 25.72
N PRO A 495 8.40 9.44 25.41
CA PRO A 495 8.18 10.87 25.24
C PRO A 495 7.29 11.18 24.02
N GLU A 496 7.29 10.34 22.98
CA GLU A 496 6.39 10.52 21.83
C GLU A 496 4.93 10.27 22.16
N LEU A 497 4.63 9.18 22.88
CA LEU A 497 3.27 8.90 23.31
C LEU A 497 2.77 9.91 24.36
N LEU A 498 3.66 10.34 25.28
CA LEU A 498 3.32 11.40 26.23
C LEU A 498 2.94 12.69 25.50
N PHE A 499 3.67 13.03 24.43
CA PHE A 499 3.33 14.19 23.64
C PHE A 499 1.92 14.13 23.08
N ILE A 500 1.59 13.01 22.44
CA ILE A 500 0.30 12.80 21.82
C ILE A 500 -0.80 12.98 22.87
N CYS A 501 -0.65 12.34 24.03
CA CYS A 501 -1.62 12.43 25.11
C CYS A 501 -1.74 13.85 25.70
N SER A 502 -0.61 14.45 26.09
CA SER A 502 -0.57 15.69 26.87
C SER A 502 -0.67 16.97 26.04
N TYR A 503 -0.54 16.88 24.72
CA TYR A 503 -0.58 18.06 23.84
C TYR A 503 -1.59 17.94 22.70
N ASP A 504 -1.60 16.81 22.00
CA ASP A 504 -2.50 16.65 20.85
C ASP A 504 -3.91 16.28 21.30
N LEU A 505 -4.06 15.47 22.34
CA LEU A 505 -5.38 15.05 22.86
C LEU A 505 -5.89 15.94 24.01
N ASP A 506 -4.98 16.55 24.78
CA ASP A 506 -5.34 17.41 25.92
C ASP A 506 -6.09 18.67 25.44
N GLY A 507 -7.30 18.87 25.95
CA GLY A 507 -8.22 19.90 25.50
C GLY A 507 -9.05 19.57 24.25
N MET A 508 -8.84 18.40 23.63
CA MET A 508 -9.70 17.87 22.55
C MET A 508 -10.64 16.76 23.05
N VAL A 509 -10.18 15.94 23.98
CA VAL A 509 -10.98 14.94 24.69
C VAL A 509 -11.53 15.56 25.97
N ASN A 510 -12.81 15.34 26.27
CA ASN A 510 -13.47 15.92 27.44
C ASN A 510 -13.22 15.11 28.73
N ASP A 511 -12.70 13.89 28.63
CA ASP A 511 -12.37 13.01 29.75
C ASP A 511 -10.99 13.29 30.34
N ASP A 512 -10.87 14.41 31.06
CA ASP A 512 -9.65 14.82 31.77
C ASP A 512 -9.10 13.72 32.69
N VAL A 513 -9.98 12.97 33.36
CA VAL A 513 -9.59 11.89 34.27
C VAL A 513 -8.95 10.74 33.50
N GLY A 514 -9.52 10.41 32.34
CA GLY A 514 -8.99 9.41 31.42
C GLY A 514 -7.58 9.77 30.95
N ILE A 515 -7.36 11.00 30.46
CA ILE A 515 -6.03 11.47 30.02
C ILE A 515 -5.01 11.36 31.16
N ILE A 516 -5.35 11.84 32.35
CA ILE A 516 -4.48 11.78 33.53
C ILE A 516 -4.07 10.34 33.84
N ASN A 517 -5.01 9.38 33.73
CA ASN A 517 -4.71 7.97 33.95
C ASN A 517 -3.73 7.42 32.90
N VAL A 518 -3.89 7.79 31.63
CA VAL A 518 -2.96 7.38 30.56
C VAL A 518 -1.55 7.93 30.82
N GLU A 519 -1.43 9.23 31.10
CA GLU A 519 -0.14 9.89 31.41
C GLU A 519 0.56 9.25 32.60
N LYS A 520 -0.20 8.99 33.67
CA LYS A 520 0.28 8.37 34.89
C LYS A 520 0.83 6.97 34.63
N GLN A 521 0.06 6.16 33.91
CA GLN A 521 0.44 4.79 33.55
C GLN A 521 1.66 4.78 32.63
N LEU A 522 1.74 5.70 31.68
CA LEU A 522 2.90 5.85 30.80
C LEU A 522 4.16 6.25 31.59
N THR A 523 4.03 7.16 32.56
CA THR A 523 5.15 7.55 33.43
C THR A 523 5.61 6.38 34.31
N GLU A 524 4.66 5.61 34.84
CA GLU A 524 4.94 4.39 35.60
C GLU A 524 5.74 3.39 34.75
N TYR A 525 5.26 3.11 33.54
CA TYR A 525 5.93 2.21 32.59
C TYR A 525 7.32 2.68 32.21
N PHE A 526 7.52 3.98 31.98
CA PHE A 526 8.84 4.50 31.67
C PHE A 526 9.81 4.38 32.86
N CYS A 527 9.34 4.69 34.08
CA CYS A 527 10.15 4.55 35.28
C CYS A 527 10.51 3.09 35.58
N ASP A 528 9.57 2.16 35.39
CA ASP A 528 9.79 0.73 35.53
C ASP A 528 10.87 0.23 34.56
N SER A 529 10.78 0.62 33.29
CA SER A 529 11.77 0.23 32.28
C SER A 529 13.15 0.86 32.52
N LEU A 530 13.21 2.11 32.98
CA LEU A 530 14.47 2.72 33.43
C LEU A 530 15.07 1.97 34.62
N ARG A 531 14.26 1.49 35.56
CA ARG A 531 14.73 0.70 36.70
C ARG A 531 15.33 -0.63 36.24
N GLU A 532 14.67 -1.30 35.31
CA GLU A 532 15.14 -2.57 34.76
C GLU A 532 16.51 -2.41 34.07
N GLU A 533 16.67 -1.39 33.24
CA GLU A 533 17.95 -1.03 32.60
C GLU A 533 19.07 -0.80 33.63
N ILE A 534 18.77 -0.12 34.73
CA ILE A 534 19.74 0.13 35.80
C ILE A 534 20.11 -1.19 36.48
N GLY A 535 19.14 -2.07 36.71
CA GLY A 535 19.37 -3.41 37.24
C GLY A 535 20.30 -4.24 36.37
N ILE A 536 20.06 -4.26 35.04
CA ILE A 536 20.92 -4.94 34.05
C ILE A 536 22.33 -4.38 34.07
N ASN A 537 22.45 -3.05 34.19
CA ASN A 537 23.74 -2.37 34.25
C ASN A 537 24.35 -2.34 35.67
N ASN A 538 23.92 -3.24 36.57
CA ASN A 538 24.40 -3.37 37.96
C ASN A 538 24.40 -2.05 38.74
N GLY A 539 23.32 -1.28 38.67
CA GLY A 539 23.17 0.01 39.34
C GLY A 539 23.80 1.19 38.59
N SER A 540 24.56 0.93 37.52
CA SER A 540 25.27 2.01 36.83
C SER A 540 24.33 2.90 35.99
N ARG A 541 24.83 4.10 35.72
CA ARG A 541 24.10 5.14 34.99
C ARG A 541 23.66 4.61 33.60
N PRO A 542 22.38 4.80 33.20
CA PRO A 542 21.91 4.43 31.86
C PRO A 542 22.71 5.11 30.74
N ARG A 543 22.66 4.54 29.53
CA ARG A 543 23.36 5.11 28.38
C ARG A 543 22.87 6.52 28.07
N ALA A 544 23.73 7.33 27.44
CA ALA A 544 23.44 8.73 27.15
C ALA A 544 22.15 8.92 26.34
N THR A 545 21.89 8.03 25.38
CA THR A 545 20.68 8.01 24.55
C THR A 545 19.40 7.88 25.38
N ILE A 546 19.36 6.97 26.37
CA ILE A 546 18.21 6.81 27.28
C ILE A 546 18.00 8.07 28.11
N ILE A 547 19.10 8.66 28.58
CA ILE A 547 19.07 9.89 29.39
C ILE A 547 18.55 11.08 28.59
N ASP A 548 18.84 11.14 27.30
CA ASP A 548 18.28 12.14 26.40
C ASP A 548 16.75 11.94 26.27
N GLN A 549 16.25 10.71 26.23
CA GLN A 549 14.80 10.44 26.23
C GLN A 549 14.14 10.80 27.57
N LEU A 550 14.78 10.53 28.71
CA LEU A 550 14.30 11.03 30.01
C LEU A 550 14.22 12.56 30.02
N SER A 551 15.25 13.22 29.50
CA SER A 551 15.27 14.68 29.42
C SER A 551 14.13 15.20 28.55
N ASN A 552 13.87 14.57 27.40
CA ASN A 552 12.72 14.90 26.57
C ASN A 552 11.41 14.73 27.33
N TYR A 553 11.21 13.58 27.97
CA TYR A 553 10.00 13.26 28.73
C TYR A 553 9.71 14.30 29.83
N LEU A 554 10.70 14.60 30.67
CA LEU A 554 10.56 15.59 31.72
C LEU A 554 10.24 16.96 31.15
N VAL A 555 10.90 17.37 30.08
CA VAL A 555 10.65 18.69 29.53
C VAL A 555 9.24 18.77 28.90
N ILE A 556 8.70 17.69 28.30
CA ILE A 556 7.29 17.63 27.85
C ILE A 556 6.35 17.90 29.03
N LEU A 557 6.50 17.16 30.13
CA LEU A 557 5.69 17.36 31.34
C LEU A 557 5.75 18.80 31.86
N TYR A 558 6.92 19.45 31.77
CA TYR A 558 7.06 20.85 32.16
C TYR A 558 6.20 21.78 31.30
N TYR A 559 6.21 21.59 29.98
CA TYR A 559 5.49 22.46 29.04
C TYR A 559 3.99 22.24 29.08
N THR A 560 3.56 20.98 29.09
CA THR A 560 2.14 20.62 29.02
C THR A 560 1.41 20.91 30.33
N HIS A 561 2.09 20.79 31.47
CA HIS A 561 1.45 20.94 32.79
C HIS A 561 2.01 22.12 33.61
N LEU A 562 2.47 23.18 32.94
CA LEU A 562 3.09 24.34 33.59
C LEU A 562 2.12 25.12 34.50
N GLU A 563 0.83 24.95 34.27
CA GLU A 563 -0.28 25.57 35.01
C GLU A 563 -1.10 24.57 35.84
N ASP A 564 -0.86 23.26 35.69
CA ASP A 564 -1.57 22.18 36.39
C ASP A 564 -0.63 21.43 37.34
N ASP A 565 -0.60 21.91 38.58
CA ASP A 565 0.26 21.33 39.64
C ASP A 565 -0.14 19.90 40.01
N ASP A 566 -1.42 19.52 39.86
CA ASP A 566 -1.89 18.20 40.22
C ASP A 566 -1.40 17.15 39.21
N ARG A 567 -1.61 17.41 37.91
CA ARG A 567 -1.08 16.54 36.84
C ARG A 567 0.43 16.41 36.92
N LEU A 568 1.14 17.53 37.10
CA LEU A 568 2.59 17.48 37.20
C LEU A 568 3.06 16.70 38.45
N PHE A 569 2.39 16.89 39.58
CA PHE A 569 2.71 16.20 40.82
C PHE A 569 2.54 14.69 40.70
N TYR A 570 1.46 14.20 40.07
CA TYR A 570 1.23 12.76 39.90
C TYR A 570 2.33 12.08 39.09
N ASN A 571 2.81 12.71 38.03
CA ASN A 571 3.91 12.17 37.23
C ASN A 571 5.25 12.25 37.98
N LEU A 572 5.52 13.34 38.70
CA LEU A 572 6.76 13.49 39.48
C LEU A 572 6.91 12.49 40.62
N ILE A 573 5.82 11.97 41.20
CA ILE A 573 5.87 10.94 42.23
C ILE A 573 6.64 9.70 41.75
N TYR A 574 6.44 9.28 40.51
CA TYR A 574 7.11 8.09 39.97
C TYR A 574 8.61 8.30 39.82
N PHE A 575 9.05 9.46 39.31
CA PHE A 575 10.48 9.77 39.25
C PHE A 575 11.12 9.94 40.63
N ALA A 576 10.38 10.51 41.59
CA ALA A 576 10.83 10.59 42.98
C ALA A 576 10.98 9.20 43.61
N LYS A 577 10.02 8.30 43.36
CA LYS A 577 10.07 6.91 43.80
C LYS A 577 11.26 6.18 43.17
N LEU A 578 11.43 6.26 41.85
CA LEU A 578 12.56 5.67 41.13
C LEU A 578 13.90 6.13 41.70
N TYR A 579 14.04 7.44 41.99
CA TYR A 579 15.25 7.98 42.61
C TYR A 579 15.53 7.37 43.99
N SER A 580 14.53 7.30 44.86
CA SER A 580 14.67 6.69 46.19
C SER A 580 15.04 5.21 46.09
N GLU A 581 14.41 4.46 45.18
CA GLU A 581 14.69 3.04 44.96
C GLU A 581 16.14 2.81 44.48
N ILE A 582 16.61 3.57 43.49
CA ILE A 582 18.01 3.46 43.01
C ILE A 582 18.99 3.78 44.15
N ARG A 583 18.67 4.79 44.97
CA ARG A 583 19.52 5.21 46.08
C ARG A 583 19.59 4.13 47.17
N GLU A 584 18.47 3.51 47.50
CA GLU A 584 18.36 2.48 48.54
C GLU A 584 18.98 1.16 48.10
N GLU A 585 18.78 0.77 46.84
CA GLU A 585 19.18 -0.53 46.30
C GLU A 585 20.65 -0.57 45.86
N TYR A 586 21.17 0.50 45.24
CA TYR A 586 22.51 0.51 44.65
C TYR A 586 23.46 1.44 45.41
N SER A 587 23.21 2.75 45.40
CA SER A 587 23.88 3.73 46.26
C SER A 587 23.43 5.16 45.92
N GLN A 588 23.78 6.11 46.82
CA GLN A 588 23.66 7.54 46.50
C GLN A 588 24.52 7.96 45.30
N GLU A 589 25.68 7.31 45.07
CA GLU A 589 26.58 7.65 43.96
C GLU A 589 25.93 7.32 42.61
N GLU A 590 25.28 6.16 42.52
CA GLU A 590 24.56 5.70 41.34
C GLU A 590 23.29 6.50 41.08
N ALA A 591 22.58 6.94 42.12
CA ALA A 591 21.40 7.79 41.97
C ALA A 591 21.71 9.24 41.53
N LYS A 592 23.00 9.67 41.48
CA LYS A 592 23.38 11.06 41.19
C LYS A 592 22.92 11.55 39.82
N TRP A 593 22.89 10.70 38.81
CA TRP A 593 22.50 11.13 37.47
C TRP A 593 21.02 11.54 37.44
N LEU A 594 20.14 10.78 38.10
CA LEU A 594 18.71 11.10 38.19
C LEU A 594 18.48 12.30 39.12
N TYR A 595 19.20 12.38 40.23
CA TYR A 595 19.22 13.57 41.10
C TYR A 595 19.52 14.86 40.31
N ARG A 596 20.48 14.82 39.37
CA ARG A 596 20.80 15.99 38.54
C ARG A 596 19.66 16.39 37.61
N HIS A 597 18.93 15.43 37.02
CA HIS A 597 17.78 15.71 36.16
C HIS A 597 16.60 16.27 36.98
N LEU A 598 16.29 15.64 38.12
CA LEU A 598 15.26 16.13 39.04
C LEU A 598 15.57 17.52 39.60
N LYS A 599 16.84 17.80 39.90
CA LYS A 599 17.29 19.13 40.34
C LYS A 599 17.17 20.19 39.24
N LEU A 600 17.47 19.81 38.01
CA LEU A 600 17.31 20.71 36.87
C LEU A 600 15.83 20.98 36.57
N PHE A 601 14.98 19.95 36.64
CA PHE A 601 13.52 20.09 36.59
C PHE A 601 13.00 20.98 37.73
N GLY A 602 13.44 20.73 38.96
CA GLY A 602 13.15 21.55 40.12
C GLY A 602 13.52 23.03 39.92
N ALA A 603 14.66 23.31 39.29
CA ALA A 603 15.06 24.68 38.95
C ALA A 603 14.14 25.37 37.93
N LEU A 604 13.55 24.60 37.00
CA LEU A 604 12.59 25.11 36.02
C LEU A 604 11.25 25.51 36.68
N ILE A 605 10.77 24.70 37.64
CA ILE A 605 9.49 24.93 38.31
C ILE A 605 9.60 25.83 39.55
N HIS A 606 10.77 25.99 40.17
CA HIS A 606 10.94 26.67 41.46
C HIS A 606 10.37 28.10 41.52
N ASN A 607 10.38 28.83 40.40
CA ASN A 607 9.88 30.21 40.34
C ASN A 607 8.39 30.32 39.98
N ARG A 608 7.66 29.19 39.91
CA ARG A 608 6.22 29.14 39.62
C ARG A 608 5.45 28.92 40.93
N PRO A 609 4.75 29.94 41.47
CA PRO A 609 4.00 29.81 42.72
C PRO A 609 2.86 28.79 42.64
N GLN A 610 2.27 28.60 41.46
CA GLN A 610 1.16 27.68 41.24
C GLN A 610 1.55 26.21 41.36
N LEU A 611 2.82 25.85 41.13
CA LEU A 611 3.33 24.47 41.19
C LEU A 611 3.78 24.06 42.60
N ASN A 612 2.97 24.37 43.62
CA ASN A 612 3.39 24.26 45.02
C ASN A 612 3.60 22.81 45.49
N LYS A 613 2.69 21.88 45.15
CA LYS A 613 2.77 20.46 45.49
C LYS A 613 4.00 19.82 44.84
N SER A 614 4.15 20.01 43.54
CA SER A 614 5.29 19.53 42.74
C SER A 614 6.63 20.06 43.28
N ARG A 615 6.69 21.36 43.56
CA ARG A 615 7.88 21.99 44.16
C ARG A 615 8.18 21.45 45.55
N THR A 616 7.16 21.28 46.39
CA THR A 616 7.35 20.80 47.76
C THR A 616 7.92 19.40 47.77
N LEU A 617 7.38 18.50 46.94
CA LEU A 617 7.90 17.14 46.76
C LEU A 617 9.39 17.13 46.37
N LEU A 618 9.74 17.85 45.31
CA LEU A 618 11.13 17.90 44.83
C LEU A 618 12.06 18.59 45.82
N ASN A 619 11.63 19.67 46.46
CA ASN A 619 12.45 20.37 47.46
C ASN A 619 12.76 19.46 48.65
N GLN A 620 11.76 18.75 49.18
CA GLN A 620 11.94 17.82 50.30
C GLN A 620 12.92 16.70 49.92
N LEU A 621 12.70 16.06 48.77
CA LEU A 621 13.54 14.98 48.27
C LEU A 621 14.99 15.45 48.04
N LEU A 622 15.18 16.54 47.30
CA LEU A 622 16.49 16.99 46.85
C LEU A 622 17.30 17.73 47.93
N ALA A 623 16.63 18.32 48.92
CA ALA A 623 17.29 18.97 50.07
C ALA A 623 17.72 17.94 51.11
N HIS A 624 16.91 16.91 51.37
CA HIS A 624 17.30 15.79 52.25
C HIS A 624 18.57 15.12 51.73
N ASP A 625 18.65 14.90 50.41
CA ASP A 625 19.80 14.25 49.76
C ASP A 625 20.74 15.23 49.07
N PHE A 626 20.85 16.44 49.61
CA PHE A 626 21.61 17.49 48.94
C PHE A 626 23.03 17.06 48.62
N TYR A 627 23.34 17.11 47.34
CA TYR A 627 24.65 16.79 46.80
C TYR A 627 25.30 18.06 46.20
N GLU A 628 26.52 18.34 46.63
CA GLU A 628 27.37 19.40 46.09
C GLU A 628 28.18 18.81 44.91
N PRO A 629 27.85 19.16 43.64
CA PRO A 629 28.54 18.59 42.51
C PRO A 629 29.98 19.09 42.45
N ASN A 630 30.94 18.16 42.36
CA ASN A 630 32.32 18.51 41.96
C ASN A 630 32.25 19.27 40.61
N HIS A 631 32.85 20.47 40.57
CA HIS A 631 32.72 21.47 39.51
C HIS A 631 33.14 21.06 38.09
N THR A 632 33.41 19.77 37.82
CA THR A 632 33.97 19.27 36.56
C THR A 632 32.94 18.88 35.51
N HIS A 633 31.66 18.59 35.85
CA HIS A 633 30.68 18.11 34.88
C HIS A 633 29.33 18.84 34.96
N SER A 634 29.16 19.90 34.18
CA SER A 634 27.86 20.52 33.92
C SER A 634 27.09 19.68 32.89
N GLN A 635 26.09 18.92 33.34
CA GLN A 635 25.08 18.35 32.44
C GLN A 635 24.07 19.44 32.08
N ILE A 636 23.91 19.69 30.78
CA ILE A 636 22.91 20.60 30.22
C ILE A 636 21.76 19.71 29.75
N MET A 637 20.52 19.94 30.18
CA MET A 637 19.36 19.39 29.45
C MET A 637 19.33 20.07 28.09
N THR A 638 19.53 19.28 27.05
CA THR A 638 19.21 19.67 25.67
C THR A 638 17.77 19.26 25.39
N SER A 639 16.97 20.22 24.93
CA SER A 639 15.57 20.02 24.56
C SER A 639 15.50 19.65 23.07
N ALA A 640 14.78 18.58 22.73
CA ALA A 640 14.45 18.19 21.36
C ALA A 640 13.09 18.76 20.87
N LEU A 641 12.53 19.77 21.54
CA LEU A 641 11.08 20.02 21.54
C LEU A 641 10.54 20.97 20.47
N SER A 642 11.36 21.78 19.80
CA SER A 642 10.84 22.60 18.70
C SER A 642 10.54 21.79 17.42
N ASN A 643 11.18 20.62 17.25
CA ASN A 643 11.01 19.74 16.08
C ASN A 643 9.73 18.90 16.09
N LYS A 644 8.99 18.91 17.20
CA LYS A 644 7.78 18.12 17.38
C LYS A 644 6.51 18.98 17.41
N GLY A 645 6.62 20.32 17.32
CA GLY A 645 5.46 21.22 17.20
C GLY A 645 4.90 21.76 18.51
N TYR A 646 5.71 21.84 19.57
CA TYR A 646 5.31 22.36 20.89
C TYR A 646 5.39 23.91 20.97
N PRO A 647 4.65 24.55 21.89
CA PRO A 647 4.66 26.00 22.09
C PRO A 647 5.96 26.49 22.75
N ASP A 648 6.42 27.66 22.34
CA ASP A 648 7.64 28.31 22.83
C ASP A 648 7.58 28.68 24.33
N LEU A 649 8.72 28.57 25.03
CA LEU A 649 8.89 29.08 26.40
C LEU A 649 8.63 30.59 26.42
N ASP A 650 7.55 31.02 27.06
CA ASP A 650 7.29 32.38 27.56
C ASP A 650 8.13 33.48 26.88
N GLY A 651 7.71 33.89 25.68
CA GLY A 651 8.18 35.12 25.02
C GLY A 651 9.30 34.97 23.98
N MET A 652 9.62 33.77 23.48
CA MET A 652 10.45 33.61 22.29
C MET A 652 9.55 33.44 21.07
N THR A 653 9.30 34.52 20.32
CA THR A 653 8.61 34.45 19.03
C THR A 653 9.57 34.02 17.92
N GLY A 654 9.33 32.87 17.28
CA GLY A 654 9.40 32.77 15.82
C GLY A 654 10.53 31.97 15.17
N TYR A 655 10.81 30.72 15.57
CA TYR A 655 11.73 29.87 14.77
C TYR A 655 11.29 28.39 14.72
N PRO A 656 10.77 27.90 13.58
CA PRO A 656 10.51 26.48 13.37
C PRO A 656 11.81 25.74 13.03
N LEU A 657 12.01 24.57 13.60
CA LEU A 657 13.12 23.65 13.29
C LEU A 657 12.52 22.29 12.92
N SER A 658 13.13 21.56 11.97
CA SER A 658 12.73 20.19 11.58
C SER A 658 13.78 19.13 11.95
N ALA A 659 13.34 17.87 12.06
CA ALA A 659 14.13 16.74 12.54
C ALA A 659 15.45 16.49 11.79
N ASN A 660 15.56 16.88 10.52
CA ASN A 660 16.78 16.73 9.72
C ASN A 660 17.74 17.94 9.79
N GLN A 661 17.37 19.01 10.49
CA GLN A 661 18.17 20.23 10.58
C GLN A 661 19.15 20.23 11.78
N VAL A 662 19.25 19.12 12.50
CA VAL A 662 19.97 19.01 13.78
C VAL A 662 21.48 18.71 13.63
N TRP A 663 21.99 18.46 12.41
CA TRP A 663 23.37 17.98 12.22
C TRP A 663 24.26 18.78 11.25
N SER A 664 24.04 20.09 11.06
CA SER A 664 25.05 20.94 10.38
C SER A 664 25.68 21.97 11.31
N GLN A 665 27.00 22.14 11.17
CA GLN A 665 27.90 22.81 12.12
C GLN A 665 27.68 24.33 12.30
N GLU A 666 26.68 24.94 11.66
CA GLU A 666 26.59 26.40 11.52
C GLU A 666 25.86 27.18 12.64
N GLN A 667 25.26 26.54 13.64
CA GLN A 667 24.47 27.25 14.69
C GLN A 667 25.09 27.29 16.10
N GLN A 668 26.42 27.37 16.22
CA GLN A 668 27.11 27.45 17.52
C GLN A 668 26.91 28.80 18.27
N MET A 669 26.50 29.90 17.61
CA MET A 669 26.38 31.21 18.26
C MET A 669 25.06 31.46 19.01
N ILE A 670 23.94 30.84 18.60
CA ILE A 670 22.60 31.09 19.19
C ILE A 670 22.43 30.35 20.53
N ASN A 671 23.08 29.19 20.67
CA ASN A 671 23.06 28.32 21.85
C ASN A 671 23.67 28.93 23.14
N GLN A 672 24.47 30.00 23.04
CA GLN A 672 25.18 30.55 24.21
C GLN A 672 24.28 31.37 25.15
N LYS A 673 23.28 32.10 24.65
CA LYS A 673 22.38 32.92 25.48
C LYS A 673 21.37 32.07 26.27
N PHE A 674 20.83 31.02 25.65
CA PHE A 674 19.93 30.06 26.29
C PHE A 674 20.63 29.35 27.47
N LYS A 675 21.87 28.90 27.25
CA LYS A 675 22.71 28.29 28.30
C LYS A 675 22.93 29.22 29.50
N MET A 676 23.19 30.51 29.29
CA MET A 676 23.38 31.48 30.39
C MET A 676 22.13 31.70 31.24
N TYR A 677 20.93 31.73 30.64
CA TYR A 677 19.68 31.92 31.37
C TYR A 677 19.33 30.72 32.26
N LEU A 678 19.44 29.50 31.72
CA LEU A 678 19.19 28.26 32.46
C LEU A 678 20.20 28.09 33.60
N GLN A 679 21.48 28.36 33.35
CA GLN A 679 22.55 28.29 34.34
C GLN A 679 22.27 29.18 35.56
N ASN A 680 21.81 30.43 35.34
CA ASN A 680 21.44 31.35 36.41
C ASN A 680 20.24 30.87 37.26
N ARG A 681 19.31 30.08 36.69
CA ARG A 681 18.21 29.46 37.44
C ARG A 681 18.71 28.29 38.27
N CYS A 682 19.52 27.41 37.68
CA CYS A 682 20.14 26.28 38.36
C CYS A 682 20.99 26.71 39.57
N ASP A 683 21.80 27.77 39.41
CA ASP A 683 22.64 28.30 40.50
C ASP A 683 21.82 28.83 41.68
N ARG A 684 20.72 29.53 41.38
CA ARG A 684 19.79 30.02 42.41
C ARG A 684 19.11 28.88 43.15
N TYR A 685 18.60 27.89 42.42
CA TYR A 685 17.95 26.74 43.01
C TYR A 685 18.92 25.86 43.82
N HIS A 686 20.15 25.69 43.35
CA HIS A 686 21.20 25.00 44.11
C HIS A 686 21.51 25.69 45.44
N LYS A 687 21.65 27.02 45.45
CA LYS A 687 21.83 27.81 46.67
C LYS A 687 20.61 27.77 47.60
N TYR A 688 19.42 27.55 47.05
CA TYR A 688 18.20 27.34 47.82
C TYR A 688 18.22 25.96 48.50
N LEU A 689 18.42 24.88 47.75
CA LEU A 689 18.51 23.52 48.32
C LEU A 689 19.61 23.39 49.38
N LYS A 690 20.78 24.02 49.17
CA LYS A 690 21.87 24.06 50.17
C LYS A 690 21.46 24.75 51.48
N ARG A 691 20.55 25.71 51.41
CA ARG A 691 19.99 26.37 52.59
C ARG A 691 18.99 25.45 53.25
N GLU A 692 18.01 24.92 52.51
CA GLU A 692 16.97 24.02 53.02
C GLU A 692 17.54 22.76 53.70
N GLN A 693 18.63 22.18 53.17
CA GLN A 693 19.32 21.05 53.80
C GLN A 693 19.69 21.32 55.26
N LYS A 694 19.97 22.58 55.64
CA LYS A 694 20.36 22.92 57.01
C LYS A 694 19.17 23.05 57.97
N TRP A 695 17.95 23.04 57.44
CA TRP A 695 16.70 23.16 58.20
C TRP A 695 15.98 21.83 58.37
N ILE A 696 16.29 20.85 57.51
CA ILE A 696 15.94 19.43 57.64
C ILE A 696 16.98 18.79 58.55
#